data_AF-A0A091JRC7-F1
#
_entry.id   AF-A0A091JRC7-F1
#
_cell.length_a   1.000
_cell.length_b   1.000
_cell.length_c   1.000
_cell.angle_alpha   90.00
_cell.angle_beta   90.00
_cell.angle_gamma   90.00
#
_symmetry.space_group_name_H-M   'P 1'
#
loop_
_entity.id
_entity.type
_entity.pdbx_description
1 polymer ?
#
loop_
_entity_poly.entity_id
_entity_poly.type
_entity_poly.pdbx_seq_one_letter_code
_entity_poly.pdbx_strand_id
1 'polypeptide(L)'
;KCYEQKQYKNGLKFCKMILSNPKFAEHGETLAMKGLTLNCLGKKEEAYEFVRKGLRNDVKSHVCWHVYGLLQRSDKKYDEAIKCYRNALKLDKDNLQILRDLSLLQIQMRDLEGYRETRYQLLQLRPTQRASWIGYAIAYHLLKDYDMALKLLEEFRKTQQIPPNKIDYEYSELILYQNQVMREADLFQESLEHIETYEKQICDKLIVEEIKGEVLLKLGRLKEAGEVYKELIERNAENWHYYEGLEKALQPSTLEERLQIYEEVSKRHPRAVSPRRLPLNFVSGEKFRQLMDKFLRVNFSKGCPPLFTTLKSLYYNPEKVSTIQELVTGYEASLKTCDLFSTCENGEKEPPTTLLWVRYFLAQHFDKLGQWSLALDYINAAIASTPTLIELFYLKAKIYKHVGNLKEAAKWMDEAQSLDTADRFINSKCAKYMLRANMVKDAEEMCSKFTREGTSAMENLNEMQCMWFQTECAAAYQRLGKYGDALKKCHEVERHFFEITDDQFDFHTYCMRKMTLRAYVDLLRLEDVLRKHAFYFEAARSAIEIYLKLHDNPLTNESKEQEVNSENLSAKELKKMLSKQRRAQKKAKLEEERKHAERERQQKNQKKKRDEEEEETSGPREELVPEKLERVENPLEEAIKFLIPLKNLIGDDIETHLLAFEIYFRKGKFLLMLQSVKRAFAINSNNPWLHECLIKFSKAVSDHSNLPEIVSKVLTQEMQKIFVNKNLESFNEEFLKHNATSIQHQLSGAKMMYFLDKSRQEKAIAVATRLDKNMRDRNVKTLTKVFEALLDGSFGSCHTQCEEYQAACHKLFPFTSAFMPATNEDDSSIASVNHTAINHDLLSNEI
;
A
#
# COMPACT_ATOMS: atom_id res chain seq x y z
N LYS A 1 -39.13 18.84 -7.58
CA LYS A 1 -40.04 17.76 -7.11
C LYS A 1 -39.81 16.39 -7.77
N CYS A 2 -40.12 16.15 -9.06
CA CYS A 2 -39.91 14.80 -9.65
C CYS A 2 -38.45 14.34 -9.57
N TYR A 3 -37.50 15.23 -9.84
CA TYR A 3 -36.07 14.96 -9.68
C TYR A 3 -35.69 14.66 -8.22
N GLU A 4 -36.13 15.48 -7.27
CA GLU A 4 -35.88 15.29 -5.82
C GLU A 4 -36.46 13.98 -5.28
N GLN A 5 -37.60 13.54 -5.81
CA GLN A 5 -38.25 12.28 -5.45
C GLN A 5 -37.77 11.08 -6.30
N LYS A 6 -36.73 11.27 -7.12
CA LYS A 6 -36.17 10.26 -8.04
C LYS A 6 -37.19 9.67 -9.04
N GLN A 7 -38.26 10.39 -9.35
CA GLN A 7 -39.29 10.00 -10.32
C GLN A 7 -38.91 10.47 -11.75
N TYR A 8 -37.78 9.98 -12.26
CA TYR A 8 -37.16 10.50 -13.49
C TYR A 8 -38.05 10.35 -14.74
N LYS A 9 -38.72 9.20 -14.92
CA LYS A 9 -39.62 8.96 -16.07
C LYS A 9 -40.78 9.96 -16.12
N ASN A 10 -41.35 10.32 -14.97
CA ASN A 10 -42.41 11.33 -14.89
C ASN A 10 -41.85 12.73 -15.15
N GLY A 11 -40.66 13.04 -14.61
CA GLY A 11 -39.94 14.29 -14.89
C GLY A 11 -39.73 14.53 -16.38
N LEU A 12 -39.30 13.51 -17.13
CA LEU A 12 -39.12 13.61 -18.59
C LEU A 12 -40.44 13.84 -19.34
N LYS A 13 -41.55 13.22 -18.91
CA LYS A 13 -42.87 13.47 -19.52
C LYS A 13 -43.30 14.92 -19.35
N PHE A 14 -43.15 15.48 -18.15
CA PHE A 14 -43.46 16.88 -17.89
C PHE A 14 -42.55 17.84 -18.66
N CYS A 15 -41.25 17.56 -18.74
CA CYS A 15 -40.34 18.34 -19.58
C CYS A 15 -40.78 18.30 -21.05
N LYS A 16 -41.17 17.12 -21.57
CA LYS A 16 -41.66 16.98 -22.94
C LYS A 16 -42.96 17.76 -23.18
N MET A 17 -43.89 17.77 -22.23
CA MET A 17 -45.11 18.60 -22.34
C MET A 17 -44.77 20.08 -22.51
N ILE A 18 -43.85 20.62 -21.70
CA ILE A 18 -43.45 22.03 -21.77
C ILE A 18 -42.75 22.32 -23.11
N LEU A 19 -41.79 21.47 -23.50
CA LEU A 19 -41.00 21.64 -24.73
C LEU A 19 -41.81 21.39 -26.02
N SER A 20 -42.94 20.67 -25.94
CA SER A 20 -43.82 20.46 -27.10
C SER A 20 -44.59 21.71 -27.52
N ASN A 21 -44.72 22.69 -26.63
CA ASN A 21 -45.30 23.98 -26.98
C ASN A 21 -44.23 24.82 -27.72
N PRO A 22 -44.45 25.23 -28.98
CA PRO A 22 -43.47 26.00 -29.75
C PRO A 22 -42.97 27.27 -29.05
N LYS A 23 -43.78 27.87 -28.18
CA LYS A 23 -43.38 29.06 -27.40
C LYS A 23 -42.29 28.79 -26.37
N PHE A 24 -42.17 27.55 -25.89
CA PHE A 24 -41.23 27.15 -24.84
C PHE A 24 -40.31 26.00 -25.30
N ALA A 25 -40.29 25.69 -26.60
CA ALA A 25 -39.49 24.61 -27.16
C ALA A 25 -37.99 24.76 -26.87
N GLU A 26 -37.53 26.01 -26.74
CA GLU A 26 -36.14 26.37 -26.45
C GLU A 26 -35.95 26.92 -25.02
N HIS A 27 -36.92 26.70 -24.12
CA HIS A 27 -36.86 27.19 -22.74
C HIS A 27 -35.67 26.60 -21.98
N GLY A 28 -34.72 27.47 -21.58
CA GLY A 28 -33.40 27.10 -21.06
C GLY A 28 -33.45 26.18 -19.84
N GLU A 29 -34.22 26.56 -18.82
CA GLU A 29 -34.29 25.80 -17.56
C GLU A 29 -34.91 24.42 -17.75
N THR A 30 -35.93 24.31 -18.61
CA THR A 30 -36.57 23.01 -18.90
C THR A 30 -35.64 22.09 -19.68
N LEU A 31 -34.86 22.63 -20.63
CA LEU A 31 -33.83 21.87 -21.34
C LEU A 31 -32.74 21.39 -20.37
N ALA A 32 -32.28 22.26 -19.45
CA ALA A 32 -31.31 21.89 -18.43
C ALA A 32 -31.84 20.79 -17.49
N MET A 33 -33.05 20.94 -16.95
CA MET A 33 -33.68 19.93 -16.08
C MET A 33 -33.93 18.59 -16.80
N LYS A 34 -34.28 18.63 -18.10
CA LYS A 34 -34.38 17.42 -18.93
C LYS A 34 -33.03 16.73 -19.03
N GLY A 35 -31.96 17.48 -19.32
CA GLY A 35 -30.60 16.94 -19.40
C GLY A 35 -30.14 16.31 -18.09
N LEU A 36 -30.34 16.98 -16.95
CA LEU A 36 -30.03 16.42 -15.63
C LEU A 36 -30.78 15.12 -15.35
N THR A 37 -32.06 15.07 -15.71
CA THR A 37 -32.89 13.86 -15.53
C THR A 37 -32.42 12.71 -16.44
N LEU A 38 -31.93 13.01 -17.66
CA LEU A 38 -31.34 12.03 -18.57
C LEU A 38 -30.01 11.48 -18.04
N ASN A 39 -29.19 12.31 -17.38
CA ASN A 39 -27.94 11.88 -16.77
C ASN A 39 -28.17 10.81 -15.70
N CYS A 40 -29.19 10.99 -14.85
CA CYS A 40 -29.58 10.01 -13.84
C CYS A 40 -30.18 8.71 -14.42
N LEU A 41 -30.47 8.67 -15.73
CA LEU A 41 -30.95 7.50 -16.46
C LEU A 41 -29.84 6.87 -17.34
N GLY A 42 -28.57 7.21 -17.09
CA GLY A 42 -27.40 6.67 -17.82
C GLY A 42 -27.07 7.37 -19.14
N LYS A 43 -27.93 8.28 -19.64
CA LYS A 43 -27.76 8.95 -20.94
C LYS A 43 -26.89 10.21 -20.85
N LYS A 44 -25.59 10.04 -20.58
CA LYS A 44 -24.66 11.16 -20.33
C LYS A 44 -24.46 12.10 -21.51
N GLU A 45 -24.21 11.57 -22.71
CA GLU A 45 -23.95 12.41 -23.90
C GLU A 45 -25.15 13.31 -24.23
N GLU A 46 -26.36 12.73 -24.26
CA GLU A 46 -27.61 13.49 -24.44
C GLU A 46 -27.79 14.53 -23.33
N ALA A 47 -27.46 14.18 -22.08
CA ALA A 47 -27.56 15.09 -20.94
C ALA A 47 -26.68 16.33 -21.12
N TYR A 48 -25.42 16.16 -21.52
CA TYR A 48 -24.50 17.27 -21.75
C TYR A 48 -24.96 18.19 -22.87
N GLU A 49 -25.48 17.63 -23.96
CA GLU A 49 -26.01 18.42 -25.07
C GLU A 49 -27.21 19.28 -24.62
N PHE A 50 -28.20 18.68 -23.95
CA PHE A 50 -29.38 19.40 -23.47
C PHE A 50 -29.06 20.44 -22.39
N VAL A 51 -28.14 20.15 -21.46
CA VAL A 51 -27.74 21.13 -20.43
C VAL A 51 -26.96 22.29 -21.04
N ARG A 52 -26.02 22.04 -21.96
CA ARG A 52 -25.28 23.11 -22.66
C ARG A 52 -26.20 23.97 -23.53
N LYS A 53 -27.17 23.35 -24.21
CA LYS A 53 -28.17 24.04 -25.00
C LYS A 53 -29.09 24.89 -24.11
N GLY A 54 -29.56 24.33 -22.99
CA GLY A 54 -30.36 25.05 -22.00
C GLY A 54 -29.64 26.28 -21.44
N LEU A 55 -28.37 26.11 -21.05
CA LEU A 55 -27.53 27.21 -20.56
C LEU A 55 -27.26 28.28 -21.63
N ARG A 56 -27.07 27.88 -22.89
CA ARG A 56 -26.90 28.83 -24.00
C ARG A 56 -28.15 29.70 -24.23
N ASN A 57 -29.32 29.10 -24.07
CA ASN A 57 -30.59 29.79 -24.25
C ASN A 57 -30.94 30.70 -23.05
N ASP A 58 -30.44 30.38 -21.85
CA ASP A 58 -30.61 31.23 -20.66
C ASP A 58 -29.36 31.27 -19.76
N VAL A 59 -28.42 32.15 -20.12
CA VAL A 59 -27.16 32.34 -19.39
C VAL A 59 -27.37 33.10 -18.06
N LYS A 60 -28.52 33.77 -17.88
CA LYS A 60 -28.84 34.57 -16.69
C LYS A 60 -29.72 33.81 -15.69
N SER A 61 -30.02 32.53 -15.93
CA SER A 61 -30.71 31.67 -14.98
C SER A 61 -29.73 31.00 -14.01
N HIS A 62 -29.95 31.21 -12.71
CA HIS A 62 -29.21 30.50 -11.67
C HIS A 62 -29.48 28.98 -11.71
N VAL A 63 -30.68 28.56 -12.15
CA VAL A 63 -31.06 27.15 -12.28
C VAL A 63 -30.23 26.46 -13.36
N CYS A 64 -30.05 27.08 -14.53
CA CYS A 64 -29.23 26.51 -15.61
C CYS A 64 -27.77 26.30 -15.17
N TRP A 65 -27.19 27.27 -14.46
CA TRP A 65 -25.84 27.15 -13.90
C TRP A 65 -25.75 26.11 -12.77
N HIS A 66 -26.74 26.05 -11.87
CA HIS A 66 -26.78 25.06 -10.80
C HIS A 66 -26.88 23.64 -11.37
N VAL A 67 -27.77 23.42 -12.34
CA VAL A 67 -27.92 22.14 -13.03
C VAL A 67 -26.64 21.73 -13.76
N TYR A 68 -25.98 22.67 -14.43
CA TYR A 68 -24.70 22.38 -15.08
C TYR A 68 -23.61 22.00 -14.06
N GLY A 69 -23.58 22.67 -12.90
CA GLY A 69 -22.70 22.30 -11.79
C GLY A 69 -23.01 20.92 -11.22
N LEU A 70 -24.29 20.57 -11.05
CA LEU A 70 -24.71 19.23 -10.59
C LEU A 70 -24.28 18.13 -11.58
N LEU A 71 -24.36 18.40 -12.88
CA LEU A 71 -23.90 17.47 -13.92
C LEU A 71 -22.38 17.27 -13.84
N GLN A 72 -21.59 18.35 -13.78
CA GLN A 72 -20.13 18.27 -13.64
C GLN A 72 -19.72 17.55 -12.34
N ARG A 73 -20.45 17.79 -11.25
CA ARG A 73 -20.25 17.10 -9.96
C ARG A 73 -20.47 15.59 -10.10
N SER A 74 -21.50 15.16 -10.83
CA SER A 74 -21.76 13.72 -11.04
C SER A 74 -20.65 13.00 -11.84
N ASP A 75 -19.86 13.76 -12.59
CA ASP A 75 -18.67 13.27 -13.29
C ASP A 75 -17.37 13.52 -12.52
N LYS A 76 -17.48 13.88 -11.23
CA LYS A 76 -16.34 14.15 -10.33
C LYS A 76 -15.43 15.29 -10.79
N LYS A 77 -15.93 16.18 -11.67
CA LYS A 77 -15.23 17.38 -12.15
C LYS A 77 -15.52 18.56 -11.20
N TYR A 78 -14.98 18.46 -9.99
CA TYR A 78 -15.32 19.38 -8.90
C TYR A 78 -14.92 20.83 -9.17
N ASP A 79 -13.77 21.10 -9.77
CA ASP A 79 -13.34 22.47 -10.12
C ASP A 79 -14.32 23.16 -11.07
N GLU A 80 -14.81 22.43 -12.09
CA GLU A 80 -15.78 22.96 -13.04
C GLU A 80 -17.15 23.16 -12.38
N ALA A 81 -17.56 22.26 -11.49
CA ALA A 81 -18.79 22.42 -10.72
C ALA A 81 -18.75 23.65 -9.78
N ILE A 82 -17.61 23.92 -9.12
CA ILE A 82 -17.39 25.12 -8.30
C ILE A 82 -17.57 26.39 -9.15
N LYS A 83 -16.98 26.44 -10.36
CA LYS A 83 -17.15 27.58 -11.29
C LYS A 83 -18.62 27.81 -11.63
N CYS A 84 -19.36 26.73 -11.89
CA CYS A 84 -20.79 26.80 -12.19
C CYS A 84 -21.60 27.34 -11.00
N TYR A 85 -21.36 26.85 -9.78
CA TYR A 85 -22.05 27.32 -8.59
C TYR A 85 -21.73 28.78 -8.26
N ARG A 86 -20.47 29.20 -8.41
CA ARG A 86 -20.10 30.62 -8.26
C ARG A 86 -20.82 31.51 -9.28
N ASN A 87 -21.01 31.06 -10.52
CA ASN A 87 -21.80 31.81 -11.50
C ASN A 87 -23.30 31.84 -11.16
N ALA A 88 -23.86 30.75 -10.64
CA ALA A 88 -25.24 30.73 -10.17
C ALA A 88 -25.46 31.70 -8.99
N LEU A 89 -24.53 31.74 -8.04
CA LEU A 89 -24.59 32.65 -6.87
C LEU A 89 -24.38 34.13 -7.23
N LYS A 90 -23.76 34.46 -8.38
CA LYS A 90 -23.75 35.85 -8.87
C LYS A 90 -25.15 36.35 -9.21
N LEU A 91 -26.05 35.44 -9.61
CA LEU A 91 -27.42 35.74 -10.03
C LEU A 91 -28.40 35.67 -8.85
N ASP A 92 -28.22 34.67 -7.97
CA ASP A 92 -29.00 34.49 -6.73
C ASP A 92 -28.06 34.21 -5.55
N LYS A 93 -27.68 35.28 -4.84
CA LYS A 93 -26.62 35.25 -3.81
C LYS A 93 -27.01 34.47 -2.56
N ASP A 94 -28.29 34.45 -2.21
CA ASP A 94 -28.79 33.91 -0.95
C ASP A 94 -29.40 32.50 -1.10
N ASN A 95 -29.14 31.84 -2.23
CA ASN A 95 -29.65 30.51 -2.51
C ASN A 95 -28.98 29.46 -1.61
N LEU A 96 -29.69 29.08 -0.54
CA LEU A 96 -29.21 28.11 0.46
C LEU A 96 -28.76 26.77 -0.12
N GLN A 97 -29.43 26.27 -1.16
CA GLN A 97 -29.09 24.99 -1.77
C GLN A 97 -27.74 25.08 -2.49
N ILE A 98 -27.53 26.14 -3.27
CA ILE A 98 -26.30 26.34 -4.03
C ILE A 98 -25.14 26.66 -3.09
N LEU A 99 -25.35 27.47 -2.05
CA LEU A 99 -24.34 27.72 -1.01
C LEU A 99 -23.94 26.42 -0.30
N ARG A 100 -24.92 25.56 0.04
CA ARG A 100 -24.61 24.25 0.62
C ARG A 100 -23.80 23.39 -0.34
N ASP A 101 -24.27 23.21 -1.57
CA ASP A 101 -23.57 22.40 -2.59
C ASP A 101 -22.15 22.93 -2.87
N LEU A 102 -21.96 24.25 -2.91
CA LEU A 102 -20.66 24.89 -3.03
C LEU A 102 -19.75 24.57 -1.83
N SER A 103 -20.27 24.70 -0.60
CA SER A 103 -19.48 24.40 0.60
C SER A 103 -19.00 22.94 0.63
N LEU A 104 -19.81 21.99 0.12
CA LEU A 104 -19.42 20.58 0.02
C LEU A 104 -18.27 20.38 -0.97
N LEU A 105 -18.30 21.08 -2.11
CA LEU A 105 -17.21 21.01 -3.09
C LEU A 105 -15.93 21.70 -2.58
N GLN A 106 -16.07 22.82 -1.87
CA GLN A 106 -14.91 23.54 -1.35
C GLN A 106 -14.17 22.70 -0.31
N ILE A 107 -14.88 22.04 0.60
CA ILE A 107 -14.23 21.15 1.56
C ILE A 107 -13.65 19.91 0.87
N GLN A 108 -14.32 19.33 -0.13
CA GLN A 108 -13.77 18.22 -0.95
C GLN A 108 -12.44 18.60 -1.60
N MET A 109 -12.35 19.82 -2.13
CA MET A 109 -11.13 20.35 -2.80
C MET A 109 -10.15 21.02 -1.82
N ARG A 110 -10.43 21.01 -0.51
CA ARG A 110 -9.67 21.71 0.53
C ARG A 110 -9.46 23.22 0.26
N ASP A 111 -10.41 23.86 -0.42
CA ASP A 111 -10.56 25.32 -0.45
C ASP A 111 -11.13 25.79 0.91
N LEU A 112 -10.30 25.74 1.96
CA LEU A 112 -10.71 25.99 3.35
C LEU A 112 -11.17 27.43 3.58
N GLU A 113 -10.56 28.39 2.89
CA GLU A 113 -10.95 29.80 2.97
C GLU A 113 -12.31 30.04 2.31
N GLY A 114 -12.50 29.54 1.09
CA GLY A 114 -13.81 29.60 0.45
C GLY A 114 -14.89 28.85 1.24
N TYR A 115 -14.54 27.73 1.85
CA TYR A 115 -15.42 26.97 2.73
C TYR A 115 -15.85 27.78 3.95
N ARG A 116 -14.91 28.46 4.62
CA ARG A 116 -15.16 29.34 5.76
C ARG A 116 -16.14 30.45 5.39
N GLU A 117 -15.90 31.16 4.29
CA GLU A 117 -16.77 32.24 3.82
C GLU A 117 -18.19 31.75 3.52
N THR A 118 -18.32 30.62 2.82
CA THR A 118 -19.62 30.05 2.47
C THR A 118 -20.37 29.55 3.71
N ARG A 119 -19.68 28.95 4.68
CA ARG A 119 -20.26 28.53 5.96
C ARG A 119 -20.69 29.69 6.83
N TYR A 120 -19.95 30.80 6.81
CA TYR A 120 -20.37 32.04 7.46
C TYR A 120 -21.68 32.57 6.87
N GLN A 121 -21.79 32.64 5.53
CA GLN A 121 -23.03 33.06 4.87
C GLN A 121 -24.21 32.15 5.22
N LEU A 122 -24.01 30.82 5.22
CA LEU A 122 -25.04 29.86 5.64
C LEU A 122 -25.49 30.05 7.10
N LEU A 123 -24.56 30.41 8.00
CA LEU A 123 -24.87 30.73 9.39
C LEU A 123 -25.69 32.01 9.51
N GLN A 124 -25.34 33.08 8.78
CA GLN A 124 -26.10 34.33 8.77
C GLN A 124 -27.53 34.13 8.24
N LEU A 125 -27.69 33.35 7.17
CA LEU A 125 -29.01 33.09 6.58
C LEU A 125 -29.86 32.13 7.42
N ARG A 126 -29.25 31.15 8.10
CA ARG A 126 -29.94 30.12 8.89
C ARG A 126 -29.21 29.83 10.21
N PRO A 127 -29.29 30.72 11.21
CA PRO A 127 -28.61 30.56 12.50
C PRO A 127 -29.24 29.46 13.37
N THR A 128 -30.47 29.04 13.09
CA THR A 128 -31.16 27.98 13.85
C THR A 128 -30.72 26.58 13.47
N GLN A 129 -30.00 26.40 12.36
CA GLN A 129 -29.55 25.08 11.89
C GLN A 129 -28.21 24.71 12.53
N ARG A 130 -28.20 23.57 13.24
CA ARG A 130 -27.00 23.00 13.87
C ARG A 130 -25.82 22.87 12.88
N ALA A 131 -26.10 22.40 11.66
CA ALA A 131 -25.10 22.20 10.62
C ALA A 131 -24.37 23.50 10.22
N SER A 132 -25.01 24.66 10.34
CA SER A 132 -24.38 25.95 10.03
C SER A 132 -23.31 26.30 11.06
N TRP A 133 -23.60 26.12 12.36
CA TRP A 133 -22.64 26.33 13.45
C TRP A 133 -21.45 25.39 13.35
N ILE A 134 -21.73 24.10 13.20
CA ILE A 134 -20.72 23.04 13.12
C ILE A 134 -19.84 23.23 11.90
N GLY A 135 -20.44 23.47 10.73
CA GLY A 135 -19.68 23.68 9.50
C GLY A 135 -18.74 24.87 9.60
N TYR A 136 -19.15 25.93 10.29
CA TYR A 136 -18.32 27.12 10.51
C TYR A 136 -17.22 26.88 11.56
N ALA A 137 -17.52 26.19 12.66
CA ALA A 137 -16.52 25.79 13.66
C ALA A 137 -15.44 24.85 13.06
N ILE A 138 -15.85 23.87 12.25
CA ILE A 138 -14.93 22.98 11.53
C ILE A 138 -14.04 23.77 10.57
N ALA A 139 -14.58 24.78 9.88
CA ALA A 139 -13.78 25.60 8.96
C ALA A 139 -12.61 26.28 9.69
N TYR A 140 -12.85 26.89 10.84
CA TYR A 140 -11.78 27.48 11.66
C TYR A 140 -10.83 26.45 12.25
N HIS A 141 -11.35 25.31 12.71
CA HIS A 141 -10.51 24.22 13.22
C HIS A 141 -9.54 23.72 12.13
N LEU A 142 -10.00 23.50 10.90
CA LEU A 142 -9.13 23.08 9.79
C LEU A 142 -8.13 24.16 9.36
N LEU A 143 -8.47 25.43 9.52
CA LEU A 143 -7.56 26.57 9.34
C LEU A 143 -6.61 26.77 10.54
N LYS A 144 -6.73 25.95 11.60
CA LYS A 144 -5.96 26.04 12.86
C LYS A 144 -6.15 27.34 13.63
N ASP A 145 -7.28 28.02 13.41
CA ASP A 145 -7.74 29.12 14.26
C ASP A 145 -8.58 28.53 15.40
N TYR A 146 -7.87 28.03 16.40
CA TYR A 146 -8.48 27.30 17.51
C TYR A 146 -9.34 28.21 18.40
N ASP A 147 -8.93 29.47 18.59
CA ASP A 147 -9.65 30.44 19.43
C ASP A 147 -11.07 30.69 18.90
N MET A 148 -11.20 30.92 17.59
CA MET A 148 -12.51 31.14 16.99
C MET A 148 -13.33 29.85 16.95
N ALA A 149 -12.70 28.71 16.64
CA ALA A 149 -13.39 27.42 16.67
C ALA A 149 -13.99 27.13 18.06
N LEU A 150 -13.23 27.34 19.14
CA LEU A 150 -13.69 27.13 20.52
C LEU A 150 -14.81 28.08 20.93
N LYS A 151 -14.72 29.38 20.57
CA LYS A 151 -15.80 30.35 20.80
C LYS A 151 -17.11 29.90 20.17
N LEU A 152 -17.06 29.49 18.90
CA LEU A 152 -18.24 29.03 18.16
C LEU A 152 -18.81 27.74 18.74
N LEU A 153 -17.95 26.78 19.11
CA LEU A 153 -18.39 25.53 19.75
C LEU A 153 -19.02 25.78 21.12
N GLU A 154 -18.47 26.70 21.89
CA GLU A 154 -18.99 27.06 23.21
C GLU A 154 -20.36 27.74 23.10
N GLU A 155 -20.51 28.72 22.21
CA GLU A 155 -21.80 29.34 21.91
C GLU A 155 -22.82 28.31 21.43
N PHE A 156 -22.44 27.47 20.47
CA PHE A 156 -23.31 26.43 19.95
C PHE A 156 -23.72 25.43 21.03
N ARG A 157 -22.80 24.98 21.89
CA ARG A 157 -23.09 24.07 23.00
C ARG A 157 -24.12 24.65 23.97
N LYS A 158 -24.00 25.94 24.33
CA LYS A 158 -24.99 26.64 25.18
C LYS A 158 -26.39 26.62 24.59
N THR A 159 -26.53 26.57 23.27
CA THR A 159 -27.86 26.49 22.60
C THR A 159 -28.53 25.11 22.72
N GLN A 160 -27.80 24.02 22.96
CA GLN A 160 -28.38 22.67 22.89
C GLN A 160 -29.24 22.29 24.12
N GLN A 161 -29.14 23.03 25.23
CA GLN A 161 -29.98 22.89 26.44
C GLN A 161 -30.28 21.43 26.85
N ILE A 162 -29.24 20.60 27.04
CA ILE A 162 -29.39 19.21 27.47
C ILE A 162 -29.30 19.12 29.00
N PRO A 163 -30.22 18.38 29.67
CA PRO A 163 -30.18 18.21 31.11
C PRO A 163 -28.87 17.55 31.58
N PRO A 164 -28.24 18.01 32.69
CA PRO A 164 -26.95 17.50 33.14
C PRO A 164 -26.89 16.00 33.45
N ASN A 165 -28.04 15.38 33.71
CA ASN A 165 -28.17 13.96 34.07
C ASN A 165 -28.59 13.08 32.88
N LYS A 166 -28.78 13.65 31.68
CA LYS A 166 -29.14 12.89 30.48
C LYS A 166 -27.89 12.71 29.62
N ILE A 167 -27.56 11.46 29.34
CA ILE A 167 -26.52 11.12 28.37
C ILE A 167 -27.18 11.12 26.99
N ASP A 168 -26.69 11.99 26.11
CA ASP A 168 -27.07 12.08 24.70
C ASP A 168 -25.83 11.88 23.85
N TYR A 169 -25.89 10.98 22.88
CA TYR A 169 -24.72 10.60 22.07
C TYR A 169 -24.20 11.78 21.24
N GLU A 170 -25.09 12.52 20.57
CA GLU A 170 -24.72 13.64 19.71
C GLU A 170 -24.06 14.76 20.51
N TYR A 171 -24.55 15.00 21.73
CA TYR A 171 -23.98 15.99 22.63
C TYR A 171 -22.68 15.54 23.29
N SER A 172 -22.58 14.25 23.65
CA SER A 172 -21.34 13.63 24.11
C SER A 172 -20.22 13.80 23.07
N GLU A 173 -20.49 13.53 21.79
CA GLU A 173 -19.53 13.76 20.72
C GLU A 173 -19.15 15.23 20.54
N LEU A 174 -20.11 16.16 20.67
CA LEU A 174 -19.83 17.60 20.60
C LEU A 174 -18.87 18.04 21.72
N ILE A 175 -19.08 17.57 22.96
CA ILE A 175 -18.20 17.85 24.10
C ILE A 175 -16.79 17.31 23.80
N LEU A 176 -16.69 16.06 23.38
CA LEU A 176 -15.40 15.44 23.07
C LEU A 176 -14.68 16.12 21.90
N TYR A 177 -15.42 16.59 20.90
CA TYR A 177 -14.86 17.38 19.79
C TYR A 177 -14.34 18.73 20.26
N GLN A 178 -15.10 19.46 21.09
CA GLN A 178 -14.64 20.70 21.70
C GLN A 178 -13.35 20.47 22.51
N ASN A 179 -13.30 19.38 23.29
CA ASN A 179 -12.12 19.01 24.06
C ASN A 179 -10.93 18.66 23.15
N GLN A 180 -11.15 17.98 22.03
CA GLN A 180 -10.11 17.74 21.03
C GLN A 180 -9.52 19.05 20.50
N VAL A 181 -10.34 20.04 20.16
CA VAL A 181 -9.87 21.36 19.71
C VAL A 181 -9.04 22.05 20.80
N MET A 182 -9.44 21.95 22.08
CA MET A 182 -8.65 22.47 23.21
C MET A 182 -7.28 21.80 23.33
N ARG A 183 -7.22 20.46 23.19
CA ARG A 183 -5.96 19.71 23.24
C ARG A 183 -5.03 20.05 22.07
N GLU A 184 -5.59 20.23 20.87
CA GLU A 184 -4.81 20.64 19.69
C GLU A 184 -4.32 22.09 19.78
N ALA A 185 -5.00 22.92 20.56
CA ALA A 185 -4.59 24.30 20.89
C ALA A 185 -3.59 24.38 22.06
N ASP A 186 -3.11 23.23 22.57
CA ASP A 186 -2.25 23.13 23.76
C ASP A 186 -2.86 23.71 25.06
N LEU A 187 -4.19 23.87 25.12
CA LEU A 187 -4.94 24.33 26.31
C LEU A 187 -5.24 23.18 27.27
N PHE A 188 -4.17 22.53 27.77
CA PHE A 188 -4.28 21.29 28.56
C PHE A 188 -5.03 21.47 29.88
N GLN A 189 -4.85 22.59 30.58
CA GLN A 189 -5.54 22.84 31.85
C GLN A 189 -7.06 23.01 31.64
N GLU A 190 -7.45 23.81 30.65
CA GLU A 190 -8.85 24.02 30.28
C GLU A 190 -9.49 22.73 29.77
N SER A 191 -8.74 21.92 29.00
CA SER A 191 -9.19 20.61 28.54
C SER A 191 -9.49 19.66 29.70
N LEU A 192 -8.66 19.65 30.75
CA LEU A 192 -8.91 18.82 31.93
C LEU A 192 -10.15 19.29 32.71
N GLU A 193 -10.26 20.59 32.98
CA GLU A 193 -11.43 21.16 33.67
C GLU A 193 -12.72 20.91 32.88
N HIS A 194 -12.64 21.02 31.55
CA HIS A 194 -13.76 20.74 30.65
C HIS A 194 -14.18 19.28 30.71
N ILE A 195 -13.25 18.33 30.62
CA ILE A 195 -13.60 16.90 30.65
C ILE A 195 -14.19 16.50 32.01
N GLU A 196 -13.65 16.99 33.11
CA GLU A 196 -14.15 16.75 34.47
C GLU A 196 -15.54 17.34 34.69
N THR A 197 -15.80 18.54 34.15
CA THR A 197 -17.10 19.22 34.26
C THR A 197 -18.21 18.45 33.54
N TYR A 198 -17.92 17.93 32.34
CA TYR A 198 -18.93 17.31 31.47
C TYR A 198 -18.90 15.78 31.49
N GLU A 199 -18.04 15.15 32.29
CA GLU A 199 -17.86 13.70 32.33
C GLU A 199 -19.17 12.93 32.43
N LYS A 200 -20.10 13.37 33.28
CA LYS A 200 -21.40 12.70 33.51
C LYS A 200 -22.31 12.68 32.28
N GLN A 201 -22.08 13.57 31.32
CA GLN A 201 -22.84 13.72 30.08
C GLN A 201 -22.18 13.01 28.89
N ILE A 202 -20.95 12.50 29.07
CA ILE A 202 -20.20 11.78 28.05
C ILE A 202 -20.46 10.28 28.18
N CYS A 203 -20.86 9.63 27.08
CA CYS A 203 -21.09 8.18 27.05
C CYS A 203 -19.80 7.37 26.86
N ASP A 204 -18.85 7.90 26.08
CA ASP A 204 -17.57 7.24 25.83
C ASP A 204 -16.62 7.44 27.02
N LYS A 205 -16.68 6.53 27.98
CA LYS A 205 -15.85 6.58 29.20
C LYS A 205 -14.39 6.20 28.94
N LEU A 206 -14.13 5.39 27.91
CA LEU A 206 -12.76 4.99 27.61
C LEU A 206 -11.95 6.21 27.17
N ILE A 207 -12.48 6.98 26.20
CA ILE A 207 -11.75 8.13 25.69
C ILE A 207 -11.61 9.23 26.75
N VAL A 208 -12.55 9.37 27.68
CA VAL A 208 -12.45 10.30 28.81
C VAL A 208 -11.22 9.97 29.66
N GLU A 209 -11.04 8.71 30.04
CA GLU A 209 -9.89 8.30 30.84
C GLU A 209 -8.58 8.37 30.05
N GLU A 210 -8.57 8.04 28.75
CA GLU A 210 -7.40 8.24 27.90
C GLU A 210 -7.00 9.72 27.78
N ILE A 211 -7.99 10.62 27.61
CA ILE A 211 -7.79 12.07 27.58
C ILE A 211 -7.23 12.55 28.93
N LYS A 212 -7.84 12.16 30.05
CA LYS A 212 -7.36 12.54 31.40
C LYS A 212 -5.92 12.08 31.60
N GLY A 213 -5.59 10.82 31.29
CA GLY A 213 -4.24 10.28 31.43
C GLY A 213 -3.21 11.07 30.61
N GLU A 214 -3.51 11.35 29.34
CA GLU A 214 -2.64 12.13 28.45
C GLU A 214 -2.44 13.57 28.95
N VAL A 215 -3.55 14.26 29.29
CA VAL A 215 -3.53 15.66 29.72
C VAL A 215 -2.83 15.81 31.08
N LEU A 216 -3.07 14.91 32.04
CA LEU A 216 -2.39 14.91 33.33
C LEU A 216 -0.87 14.71 33.19
N LEU A 217 -0.43 13.85 32.25
CA LEU A 217 1.00 13.71 31.93
C LEU A 217 1.58 15.02 31.36
N LYS A 218 0.86 15.68 30.44
CA LYS A 218 1.29 16.96 29.84
C LYS A 218 1.38 18.09 30.87
N LEU A 219 0.49 18.11 31.85
CA LEU A 219 0.48 19.06 32.96
C LEU A 219 1.50 18.73 34.07
N GLY A 220 2.18 17.57 34.00
CA GLY A 220 3.11 17.13 35.03
C GLY A 220 2.46 16.63 36.33
N ARG A 221 1.13 16.39 36.33
CA ARG A 221 0.38 15.82 37.46
C ARG A 221 0.55 14.29 37.51
N LEU A 222 1.79 13.87 37.71
CA LEU A 222 2.23 12.48 37.52
C LEU A 222 1.52 11.45 38.43
N LYS A 223 1.21 11.83 39.68
CA LYS A 223 0.54 10.91 40.63
C LYS A 223 -0.85 10.51 40.14
N GLU A 224 -1.64 11.49 39.73
CA GLU A 224 -3.00 11.31 39.22
C GLU A 224 -2.99 10.59 37.88
N ALA A 225 -2.07 10.96 36.98
CA ALA A 225 -1.88 10.23 35.72
C ALA A 225 -1.59 8.73 35.97
N GLY A 226 -0.77 8.42 36.98
CA GLY A 226 -0.45 7.04 37.35
C GLY A 226 -1.65 6.25 37.86
N GLU A 227 -2.61 6.89 38.54
CA GLU A 227 -3.86 6.26 38.97
C GLU A 227 -4.76 5.98 37.76
N VAL A 228 -4.95 6.96 36.87
CA VAL A 228 -5.74 6.80 35.64
C VAL A 228 -5.19 5.67 34.76
N TYR A 229 -3.86 5.60 34.55
CA TYR A 229 -3.28 4.53 33.76
C TYR A 229 -3.41 3.15 34.43
N LYS A 230 -3.41 3.07 35.77
CA LYS A 230 -3.70 1.81 36.47
C LYS A 230 -5.15 1.36 36.22
N GLU A 231 -6.11 2.28 36.22
CA GLU A 231 -7.50 1.98 35.88
C GLU A 231 -7.69 1.58 34.41
N LEU A 232 -6.99 2.25 33.48
CA LEU A 232 -6.97 1.88 32.07
C LEU A 232 -6.39 0.48 31.85
N ILE A 233 -5.33 0.10 32.58
CA ILE A 233 -4.77 -1.26 32.56
C ILE A 233 -5.78 -2.26 33.14
N GLU A 234 -6.47 -1.92 34.23
CA GLU A 234 -7.52 -2.79 34.79
C GLU A 234 -8.64 -3.03 33.78
N ARG A 235 -8.99 -2.00 33.00
CA ARG A 235 -9.95 -2.11 31.91
C ARG A 235 -9.43 -2.95 30.73
N ASN A 236 -8.17 -2.81 30.35
CA ASN A 236 -7.54 -3.60 29.29
C ASN A 236 -6.03 -3.76 29.51
N ALA A 237 -5.63 -4.88 30.10
CA ALA A 237 -4.24 -5.23 30.39
C ALA A 237 -3.42 -5.67 29.15
N GLU A 238 -4.00 -5.65 27.95
CA GLU A 238 -3.28 -5.99 26.71
C GLU A 238 -2.85 -4.76 25.90
N ASN A 239 -3.26 -3.55 26.29
CA ASN A 239 -2.86 -2.33 25.58
C ASN A 239 -1.48 -1.85 26.06
N TRP A 240 -0.49 -1.87 25.17
CA TRP A 240 0.90 -1.48 25.48
C TRP A 240 1.01 0.01 25.82
N HIS A 241 0.16 0.86 25.24
CA HIS A 241 0.20 2.30 25.46
C HIS A 241 -0.04 2.68 26.92
N TYR A 242 -0.87 1.92 27.65
CA TYR A 242 -1.15 2.22 29.05
C TYR A 242 0.05 1.91 29.96
N TYR A 243 0.84 0.90 29.62
CA TYR A 243 2.11 0.63 30.32
C TYR A 243 3.12 1.75 30.06
N GLU A 244 3.22 2.24 28.81
CA GLU A 244 4.09 3.38 28.49
C GLU A 244 3.65 4.65 29.23
N GLY A 245 2.34 4.91 29.30
CA GLY A 245 1.76 6.01 30.07
C GLY A 245 2.04 5.88 31.57
N LEU A 246 1.89 4.68 32.13
CA LEU A 246 2.19 4.39 33.52
C LEU A 246 3.69 4.54 33.84
N GLU A 247 4.58 4.10 32.95
CA GLU A 247 6.03 4.31 33.10
C GLU A 247 6.40 5.80 33.07
N LYS A 248 5.78 6.58 32.17
CA LYS A 248 5.97 8.04 32.12
C LYS A 248 5.47 8.73 33.39
N ALA A 249 4.38 8.24 33.97
CA ALA A 249 3.81 8.74 35.21
C ALA A 249 4.68 8.41 36.43
N LEU A 250 5.11 7.14 36.57
CA LEU A 250 5.84 6.69 37.76
C LEU A 250 7.34 7.02 37.72
N GLN A 251 7.92 7.24 36.53
CA GLN A 251 9.33 7.57 36.33
C GLN A 251 10.29 6.62 37.10
N PRO A 252 10.22 5.30 36.87
CA PRO A 252 11.05 4.33 37.59
C PRO A 252 12.53 4.62 37.35
N SER A 253 13.32 4.74 38.42
CA SER A 253 14.74 5.09 38.37
C SER A 253 15.62 3.87 38.15
N THR A 254 15.18 2.71 38.65
CA THR A 254 15.91 1.44 38.56
C THR A 254 15.19 0.43 37.67
N LEU A 255 15.94 -0.55 37.17
CA LEU A 255 15.38 -1.64 36.37
C LEU A 255 14.38 -2.47 37.20
N GLU A 256 14.68 -2.63 38.48
CA GLU A 256 13.89 -3.38 39.46
C GLU A 256 12.53 -2.71 39.71
N GLU A 257 12.52 -1.38 39.91
CA GLU A 257 11.29 -0.60 40.04
C GLU A 257 10.43 -0.70 38.77
N ARG A 258 11.05 -0.61 37.60
CA ARG A 258 10.35 -0.74 36.32
C ARG A 258 9.74 -2.13 36.17
N LEU A 259 10.47 -3.18 36.53
CA LEU A 259 9.98 -4.56 36.50
C LEU A 259 8.82 -4.80 37.47
N GLN A 260 8.87 -4.17 38.65
CA GLN A 260 7.84 -4.31 39.66
C GLN A 260 6.46 -3.90 39.13
N ILE A 261 6.37 -2.85 38.31
CA ILE A 261 5.12 -2.42 37.65
C ILE A 261 4.48 -3.59 36.90
N TYR A 262 5.26 -4.29 36.09
CA TYR A 262 4.79 -5.41 35.28
C TYR A 262 4.48 -6.65 36.13
N GLU A 263 5.26 -6.92 37.17
CA GLU A 263 5.02 -8.03 38.09
C GLU A 263 3.72 -7.84 38.89
N GLU A 264 3.45 -6.62 39.36
CA GLU A 264 2.18 -6.28 40.04
C GLU A 264 0.98 -6.49 39.14
N VAL A 265 1.05 -5.98 37.90
CA VAL A 265 -0.02 -6.17 36.91
C VAL A 265 -0.16 -7.65 36.52
N SER A 266 0.94 -8.39 36.35
CA SER A 266 0.89 -9.82 36.04
C SER A 266 0.29 -10.66 37.18
N LYS A 267 0.39 -10.21 38.44
CA LYS A 267 -0.27 -10.87 39.58
C LYS A 267 -1.78 -10.62 39.57
N ARG A 268 -2.21 -9.40 39.25
CA ARG A 268 -3.64 -9.04 39.15
C ARG A 268 -4.30 -9.66 37.91
N HIS A 269 -3.57 -9.73 36.80
CA HIS A 269 -4.03 -10.24 35.51
C HIS A 269 -3.16 -11.41 35.02
N PRO A 270 -3.23 -12.62 35.63
CA PRO A 270 -2.35 -13.74 35.28
C PRO A 270 -2.47 -14.23 33.84
N ARG A 271 -3.63 -14.01 33.21
CA ARG A 271 -3.88 -14.40 31.81
C ARG A 271 -3.27 -13.41 30.82
N ALA A 272 -3.01 -12.17 31.23
CA ALA A 272 -2.50 -11.14 30.33
C ALA A 272 -1.11 -11.50 29.80
N VAL A 273 -0.89 -11.33 28.49
CA VAL A 273 0.39 -11.67 27.85
C VAL A 273 1.33 -10.46 27.86
N SER A 274 0.79 -9.28 27.62
CA SER A 274 1.53 -8.01 27.57
C SER A 274 2.47 -7.75 28.77
N PRO A 275 2.05 -7.91 30.05
CA PRO A 275 2.94 -7.65 31.19
C PRO A 275 4.09 -8.66 31.31
N ARG A 276 3.98 -9.84 30.70
CA ARG A 276 5.07 -10.83 30.64
C ARG A 276 5.98 -10.61 29.42
N ARG A 277 5.43 -10.06 28.34
CA ARG A 277 6.13 -9.82 27.08
C ARG A 277 6.93 -8.51 27.08
N LEU A 278 6.36 -7.42 27.58
CA LEU A 278 6.97 -6.08 27.56
C LEU A 278 8.33 -6.02 28.27
N PRO A 279 8.50 -6.59 29.49
CA PRO A 279 9.79 -6.64 30.17
C PRO A 279 10.95 -7.15 29.33
N LEU A 280 10.69 -8.13 28.46
CA LEU A 280 11.70 -8.77 27.61
C LEU A 280 12.36 -7.78 26.63
N ASN A 281 11.75 -6.62 26.36
CA ASN A 281 12.34 -5.58 25.52
C ASN A 281 13.53 -4.90 26.19
N PHE A 282 13.47 -4.63 27.49
CA PHE A 282 14.45 -3.80 28.19
C PHE A 282 15.35 -4.56 29.18
N VAL A 283 14.98 -5.74 29.67
CA VAL A 283 15.87 -6.57 30.51
C VAL A 283 16.99 -7.23 29.69
N SER A 284 18.12 -7.49 30.35
CA SER A 284 19.32 -8.14 29.79
C SER A 284 19.97 -9.11 30.80
N GLY A 285 20.99 -9.85 30.36
CA GLY A 285 21.76 -10.77 31.21
C GLY A 285 20.92 -11.92 31.80
N GLU A 286 21.25 -12.30 33.03
CA GLU A 286 20.63 -13.47 33.68
C GLU A 286 19.14 -13.26 33.99
N LYS A 287 18.73 -12.03 34.30
CA LYS A 287 17.31 -11.70 34.52
C LYS A 287 16.50 -11.89 33.24
N PHE A 288 17.06 -11.55 32.08
CA PHE A 288 16.45 -11.85 30.79
C PHE A 288 16.31 -13.35 30.57
N ARG A 289 17.37 -14.14 30.85
CA ARG A 289 17.34 -15.60 30.72
C ARG A 289 16.19 -16.21 31.54
N GLN A 290 16.05 -15.82 32.81
CA GLN A 290 15.00 -16.30 33.70
C GLN A 290 13.58 -15.95 33.22
N LEU A 291 13.36 -14.68 32.87
CA LEU A 291 12.04 -14.23 32.39
C LEU A 291 11.68 -14.83 31.04
N MET A 292 12.66 -14.98 30.15
CA MET A 292 12.49 -15.63 28.85
C MET A 292 12.19 -17.12 29.00
N ASP A 293 12.89 -17.83 29.88
CA ASP A 293 12.65 -19.24 30.17
C ASP A 293 11.20 -19.47 30.60
N LYS A 294 10.73 -18.71 31.61
CA LYS A 294 9.35 -18.76 32.09
C LYS A 294 8.34 -18.43 30.98
N PHE A 295 8.63 -17.42 30.15
CA PHE A 295 7.76 -17.02 29.05
C PHE A 295 7.65 -18.12 27.98
N LEU A 296 8.78 -18.72 27.58
CA LEU A 296 8.83 -19.75 26.54
C LEU A 296 8.13 -21.03 26.98
N ARG A 297 8.40 -21.53 28.18
CA ARG A 297 7.81 -22.77 28.70
C ARG A 297 6.29 -22.75 28.65
N VAL A 298 5.68 -21.69 29.20
CA VAL A 298 4.22 -21.52 29.20
C VAL A 298 3.65 -21.52 27.79
N ASN A 299 4.32 -20.88 26.83
CA ASN A 299 3.83 -20.79 25.45
C ASN A 299 4.08 -22.08 24.64
N PHE A 300 5.14 -22.83 24.95
CA PHE A 300 5.41 -24.13 24.32
C PHE A 300 4.44 -25.20 24.80
N SER A 301 4.22 -25.32 26.11
CA SER A 301 3.23 -26.26 26.67
C SER A 301 1.81 -25.96 26.18
N LYS A 302 1.46 -24.66 26.06
CA LYS A 302 0.16 -24.24 25.49
C LYS A 302 0.08 -24.48 23.98
N GLY A 303 1.20 -24.49 23.29
CA GLY A 303 1.27 -24.63 21.83
C GLY A 303 0.79 -23.39 21.07
N CYS A 304 1.37 -22.23 21.36
CA CYS A 304 0.99 -20.95 20.73
C CYS A 304 1.72 -20.72 19.38
N PRO A 305 1.03 -20.73 18.22
CA PRO A 305 1.68 -20.55 16.91
C PRO A 305 2.44 -19.22 16.71
N PRO A 306 1.95 -18.05 17.17
CA PRO A 306 2.63 -16.77 16.91
C PRO A 306 3.82 -16.49 17.84
N LEU A 307 4.27 -17.42 18.69
CA LEU A 307 5.32 -17.18 19.69
C LEU A 307 6.56 -16.50 19.11
N PHE A 308 7.12 -17.02 18.01
CA PHE A 308 8.26 -16.40 17.34
C PHE A 308 7.95 -14.98 16.84
N THR A 309 6.77 -14.78 16.26
CA THR A 309 6.33 -13.45 15.78
C THR A 309 6.29 -12.45 16.93
N THR A 310 5.84 -12.87 18.13
CA THR A 310 5.85 -11.99 19.31
C THR A 310 7.27 -11.60 19.73
N LEU A 311 8.26 -12.48 19.57
CA LEU A 311 9.64 -12.26 19.97
C LEU A 311 10.51 -11.65 18.87
N LYS A 312 9.97 -11.45 17.66
CA LYS A 312 10.71 -10.98 16.48
C LYS A 312 11.45 -9.66 16.70
N SER A 313 10.92 -8.74 17.53
CA SER A 313 11.60 -7.48 17.85
C SER A 313 12.87 -7.67 18.67
N LEU A 314 13.02 -8.80 19.38
CA LEU A 314 14.23 -9.10 20.17
C LEU A 314 15.40 -9.56 19.30
N TYR A 315 15.13 -9.97 18.05
CA TYR A 315 16.15 -10.45 17.10
C TYR A 315 17.03 -9.34 16.53
N TYR A 316 16.80 -8.08 16.90
CA TYR A 316 17.74 -6.99 16.63
C TYR A 316 18.95 -7.00 17.58
N ASN A 317 18.85 -7.67 18.74
CA ASN A 317 19.94 -7.79 19.69
C ASN A 317 20.56 -9.20 19.64
N PRO A 318 21.84 -9.35 19.21
CA PRO A 318 22.48 -10.66 19.05
C PRO A 318 22.67 -11.42 20.36
N GLU A 319 22.85 -10.73 21.49
CA GLU A 319 23.02 -11.38 22.81
C GLU A 319 21.72 -12.09 23.22
N LYS A 320 20.57 -11.40 23.06
CA LYS A 320 19.25 -11.98 23.34
C LYS A 320 18.96 -13.18 22.45
N VAL A 321 19.36 -13.11 21.18
CA VAL A 321 19.22 -14.21 20.23
C VAL A 321 20.03 -15.42 20.66
N SER A 322 21.28 -15.22 21.12
CA SER A 322 22.12 -16.31 21.64
C SER A 322 21.47 -16.98 22.85
N THR A 323 20.98 -16.21 23.83
CA THR A 323 20.29 -16.76 25.00
C THR A 323 19.02 -17.54 24.62
N ILE A 324 18.21 -17.02 23.69
CA ILE A 324 17.02 -17.73 23.19
C ILE A 324 17.43 -19.03 22.50
N GLN A 325 18.47 -19.01 21.67
CA GLN A 325 18.96 -20.20 20.96
C GLN A 325 19.40 -21.27 21.96
N GLU A 326 20.22 -20.92 22.95
CA GLU A 326 20.69 -21.82 24.00
C GLU A 326 19.54 -22.45 24.78
N LEU A 327 18.57 -21.65 25.23
CA LEU A 327 17.41 -22.14 25.97
C LEU A 327 16.59 -23.13 25.14
N VAL A 328 16.21 -22.77 23.92
CA VAL A 328 15.28 -23.56 23.11
C VAL A 328 15.93 -24.83 22.56
N THR A 329 17.21 -24.78 22.20
CA THR A 329 17.97 -26.00 21.83
C THR A 329 18.15 -26.94 23.03
N GLY A 330 18.36 -26.37 24.23
CA GLY A 330 18.36 -27.14 25.48
C GLY A 330 17.02 -27.84 25.74
N TYR A 331 15.90 -27.14 25.56
CA TYR A 331 14.57 -27.74 25.69
C TYR A 331 14.36 -28.88 24.69
N GLU A 332 14.79 -28.68 23.43
CA GLU A 332 14.64 -29.69 22.39
C GLU A 332 15.41 -30.97 22.71
N ALA A 333 16.66 -30.85 23.18
CA ALA A 333 17.47 -31.98 23.61
C ALA A 333 16.86 -32.70 24.82
N SER A 334 16.41 -31.95 25.83
CA SER A 334 15.80 -32.49 27.04
C SER A 334 14.48 -33.21 26.71
N LEU A 335 13.56 -32.57 26.00
CA LEU A 335 12.25 -33.11 25.63
C LEU A 335 12.38 -34.38 24.76
N LYS A 336 13.40 -34.48 23.90
CA LYS A 336 13.69 -35.71 23.15
C LYS A 336 14.09 -36.89 24.03
N THR A 337 14.71 -36.63 25.19
CA THR A 337 15.28 -37.68 26.06
C THR A 337 14.36 -38.10 27.21
N CYS A 338 13.66 -37.14 27.85
CA CYS A 338 12.93 -37.40 29.09
C CYS A 338 11.54 -36.76 29.17
N ASP A 339 11.04 -36.17 28.07
CA ASP A 339 9.75 -35.47 28.01
C ASP A 339 9.62 -34.29 29.02
N LEU A 340 10.75 -33.69 29.43
CA LEU A 340 10.80 -32.53 30.32
C LEU A 340 11.62 -31.40 29.68
N PHE A 341 11.37 -30.14 30.05
CA PHE A 341 12.14 -28.99 29.57
C PHE A 341 13.60 -28.96 30.08
N SER A 342 13.86 -29.55 31.25
CA SER A 342 15.21 -29.69 31.81
C SER A 342 15.39 -31.06 32.46
N THR A 343 16.59 -31.63 32.35
CA THR A 343 16.94 -32.94 32.93
C THR A 343 16.98 -32.94 34.45
N CYS A 344 16.99 -31.77 35.08
CA CYS A 344 17.06 -31.59 36.54
C CYS A 344 15.70 -31.33 37.20
N GLU A 345 14.60 -31.39 36.44
CA GLU A 345 13.25 -31.09 36.94
C GLU A 345 12.51 -32.35 37.39
N ASN A 346 11.83 -32.27 38.55
CA ASN A 346 10.95 -33.32 39.08
C ASN A 346 9.47 -33.01 38.77
N GLY A 347 9.19 -32.55 37.54
CA GLY A 347 7.86 -32.13 37.09
C GLY A 347 7.05 -33.22 36.38
N GLU A 348 5.80 -32.90 36.03
CA GLU A 348 5.00 -33.73 35.13
C GLU A 348 5.59 -33.71 33.72
N LYS A 349 5.51 -34.85 33.02
CA LYS A 349 5.98 -34.96 31.64
C LYS A 349 5.13 -34.11 30.70
N GLU A 350 5.81 -33.41 29.80
CA GLU A 350 5.18 -32.61 28.76
C GLU A 350 4.62 -33.51 27.64
N PRO A 351 3.49 -33.11 27.01
CA PRO A 351 2.95 -33.84 25.86
C PRO A 351 3.88 -33.73 24.64
N PRO A 352 3.78 -34.65 23.67
CA PRO A 352 4.59 -34.61 22.43
C PRO A 352 4.37 -33.33 21.61
N THR A 353 3.23 -32.65 21.80
CA THR A 353 2.94 -31.34 21.19
C THR A 353 3.91 -30.26 21.64
N THR A 354 4.45 -30.31 22.87
CA THR A 354 5.44 -29.35 23.36
C THR A 354 6.72 -29.41 22.51
N LEU A 355 7.21 -30.62 22.21
CA LEU A 355 8.38 -30.82 21.35
C LEU A 355 8.10 -30.33 19.91
N LEU A 356 6.89 -30.55 19.39
CA LEU A 356 6.49 -30.06 18.08
C LEU A 356 6.62 -28.52 17.99
N TRP A 357 6.09 -27.79 18.97
CA TRP A 357 6.14 -26.32 19.00
C TRP A 357 7.56 -25.77 19.22
N VAL A 358 8.40 -26.49 19.98
CA VAL A 358 9.82 -26.18 20.12
C VAL A 358 10.54 -26.31 18.77
N ARG A 359 10.33 -27.40 18.03
CA ARG A 359 10.90 -27.59 16.68
C ARG A 359 10.38 -26.55 15.69
N TYR A 360 9.09 -26.25 15.73
CA TYR A 360 8.49 -25.20 14.91
C TYR A 360 9.14 -23.83 15.17
N PHE A 361 9.37 -23.47 16.44
CA PHE A 361 10.08 -22.23 16.80
C PHE A 361 11.54 -22.25 16.34
N LEU A 362 12.27 -23.36 16.50
CA LEU A 362 13.65 -23.48 16.02
C LEU A 362 13.75 -23.33 14.50
N ALA A 363 12.80 -23.90 13.74
CA ALA A 363 12.74 -23.69 12.30
C ALA A 363 12.57 -22.20 11.95
N GLN A 364 11.71 -21.45 12.66
CA GLN A 364 11.57 -19.99 12.47
C GLN A 364 12.83 -19.21 12.89
N HIS A 365 13.48 -19.64 13.97
CA HIS A 365 14.71 -19.06 14.47
C HIS A 365 15.85 -19.19 13.45
N PHE A 366 16.14 -20.40 12.99
CA PHE A 366 17.22 -20.62 12.02
C PHE A 366 16.92 -20.04 10.64
N ASP A 367 15.65 -20.00 10.21
CA ASP A 367 15.22 -19.25 9.02
C ASP A 367 15.58 -17.75 9.15
N LYS A 368 15.32 -17.16 10.32
CA LYS A 368 15.63 -15.75 10.59
C LYS A 368 17.13 -15.46 10.66
N LEU A 369 17.94 -16.43 11.10
CA LEU A 369 19.41 -16.35 11.09
C LEU A 369 20.03 -16.63 9.70
N GLY A 370 19.24 -17.05 8.72
CA GLY A 370 19.72 -17.42 7.39
C GLY A 370 20.39 -18.80 7.34
N GLN A 371 20.19 -19.64 8.35
CA GLN A 371 20.67 -21.02 8.41
C GLN A 371 19.59 -21.98 7.90
N TRP A 372 19.30 -21.91 6.60
CA TRP A 372 18.10 -22.57 6.06
C TRP A 372 18.17 -24.09 6.00
N SER A 373 19.35 -24.70 5.89
CA SER A 373 19.49 -26.16 5.95
C SER A 373 18.97 -26.69 7.29
N LEU A 374 19.45 -26.10 8.39
CA LEU A 374 19.02 -26.45 9.74
C LEU A 374 17.52 -26.14 9.95
N ALA A 375 17.04 -25.01 9.42
CA ALA A 375 15.61 -24.69 9.46
C ALA A 375 14.75 -25.73 8.73
N LEU A 376 15.21 -26.24 7.58
CA LEU A 376 14.57 -27.30 6.82
C LEU A 376 14.59 -28.64 7.58
N ASP A 377 15.69 -28.98 8.23
CA ASP A 377 15.79 -30.19 9.06
C ASP A 377 14.76 -30.17 10.20
N TYR A 378 14.67 -29.05 10.93
CA TYR A 378 13.71 -28.89 12.01
C TYR A 378 12.25 -28.95 11.53
N ILE A 379 11.91 -28.26 10.43
CA ILE A 379 10.53 -28.26 9.93
C ILE A 379 10.14 -29.60 9.32
N ASN A 380 11.07 -30.30 8.64
CA ASN A 380 10.80 -31.64 8.11
C ASN A 380 10.59 -32.65 9.25
N ALA A 381 11.38 -32.56 10.32
CA ALA A 381 11.18 -33.38 11.51
C ALA A 381 9.84 -33.09 12.21
N ALA A 382 9.36 -31.84 12.19
CA ALA A 382 8.03 -31.48 12.71
C ALA A 382 6.90 -32.02 11.82
N ILE A 383 7.01 -31.90 10.49
CA ILE A 383 6.02 -32.43 9.53
C ILE A 383 5.95 -33.95 9.64
N ALA A 384 7.08 -34.63 9.76
CA ALA A 384 7.13 -36.08 9.92
C ALA A 384 6.39 -36.55 11.18
N SER A 385 6.41 -35.76 12.27
CA SER A 385 5.65 -36.08 13.49
C SER A 385 4.17 -35.74 13.41
N THR A 386 3.78 -34.67 12.69
CA THR A 386 2.38 -34.20 12.64
C THR A 386 2.09 -33.58 11.27
N PRO A 387 1.84 -34.40 10.24
CA PRO A 387 1.67 -33.93 8.85
C PRO A 387 0.31 -33.27 8.59
N THR A 388 -0.52 -33.09 9.63
CA THR A 388 -1.84 -32.47 9.54
C THR A 388 -1.85 -30.99 9.95
N LEU A 389 -0.74 -30.47 10.49
CA LEU A 389 -0.66 -29.08 10.98
C LEU A 389 -0.23 -28.12 9.86
N ILE A 390 -1.16 -27.25 9.43
CA ILE A 390 -1.01 -26.34 8.28
C ILE A 390 0.17 -25.38 8.45
N GLU A 391 0.40 -24.87 9.67
CA GLU A 391 1.49 -23.94 9.98
C GLU A 391 2.87 -24.50 9.61
N LEU A 392 3.05 -25.82 9.64
CA LEU A 392 4.32 -26.45 9.31
C LEU A 392 4.62 -26.32 7.81
N PHE A 393 3.63 -26.57 6.96
CA PHE A 393 3.74 -26.42 5.50
C PHE A 393 3.90 -24.94 5.11
N TYR A 394 3.13 -24.06 5.76
CA TYR A 394 3.28 -22.61 5.59
C TYR A 394 4.70 -22.12 5.94
N LEU A 395 5.28 -22.61 7.05
CA LEU A 395 6.64 -22.26 7.44
C LEU A 395 7.67 -22.84 6.45
N LYS A 396 7.49 -24.08 6.00
CA LYS A 396 8.36 -24.69 4.99
C LYS A 396 8.35 -23.88 3.69
N ALA A 397 7.18 -23.47 3.22
CA ALA A 397 7.05 -22.56 2.09
C ALA A 397 7.79 -21.23 2.32
N LYS A 398 7.64 -20.65 3.53
CA LYS A 398 8.32 -19.40 3.90
C LYS A 398 9.85 -19.52 3.90
N ILE A 399 10.39 -20.66 4.36
CA ILE A 399 11.83 -20.96 4.31
C ILE A 399 12.29 -20.99 2.85
N TYR A 400 11.65 -21.79 1.98
CA TYR A 400 12.01 -21.85 0.55
C TYR A 400 11.93 -20.48 -0.15
N LYS A 401 10.96 -19.64 0.23
CA LYS A 401 10.87 -18.27 -0.26
C LYS A 401 12.07 -17.42 0.16
N HIS A 402 12.55 -17.53 1.41
CA HIS A 402 13.76 -16.83 1.84
C HIS A 402 15.04 -17.36 1.20
N VAL A 403 15.07 -18.66 0.90
CA VAL A 403 16.14 -19.28 0.12
C VAL A 403 16.11 -18.83 -1.34
N GLY A 404 15.00 -18.28 -1.83
CA GLY A 404 14.87 -17.81 -3.22
C GLY A 404 14.44 -18.90 -4.20
N ASN A 405 13.88 -20.02 -3.72
CA ASN A 405 13.18 -20.99 -4.55
C ASN A 405 11.67 -20.74 -4.48
N LEU A 406 11.18 -19.82 -5.32
CA LEU A 406 9.80 -19.37 -5.28
C LEU A 406 8.82 -20.43 -5.81
N LYS A 407 9.25 -21.27 -6.77
CA LYS A 407 8.44 -22.37 -7.29
C LYS A 407 8.19 -23.44 -6.22
N GLU A 408 9.24 -23.90 -5.54
CA GLU A 408 9.08 -24.83 -4.42
C GLU A 408 8.27 -24.22 -3.29
N ALA A 409 8.49 -22.94 -2.97
CA ALA A 409 7.69 -22.25 -1.98
C ALA A 409 6.18 -22.25 -2.32
N ALA A 410 5.83 -22.08 -3.60
CA ALA A 410 4.44 -22.12 -4.05
C ALA A 410 3.83 -23.54 -3.90
N LYS A 411 4.60 -24.60 -4.21
CA LYS A 411 4.16 -26.00 -4.01
C LYS A 411 3.79 -26.29 -2.55
N TRP A 412 4.66 -25.92 -1.60
CA TRP A 412 4.38 -26.12 -0.18
C TRP A 412 3.20 -25.27 0.34
N MET A 413 2.96 -24.10 -0.27
CA MET A 413 1.74 -23.33 0.03
C MET A 413 0.48 -23.99 -0.54
N ASP A 414 0.57 -24.63 -1.70
CA ASP A 414 -0.54 -25.34 -2.32
C ASP A 414 -0.91 -26.58 -1.51
N GLU A 415 0.10 -27.34 -1.03
CA GLU A 415 -0.12 -28.42 -0.06
C GLU A 415 -0.79 -27.89 1.22
N ALA A 416 -0.31 -26.78 1.79
CA ALA A 416 -0.93 -26.14 2.94
C ALA A 416 -2.40 -25.76 2.68
N GLN A 417 -2.71 -25.26 1.49
CA GLN A 417 -4.06 -24.89 1.07
C GLN A 417 -4.96 -26.11 0.87
N SER A 418 -4.40 -27.24 0.42
CA SER A 418 -5.16 -28.48 0.23
C SER A 418 -5.64 -29.11 1.55
N LEU A 419 -4.93 -28.85 2.66
CA LEU A 419 -5.29 -29.34 3.99
C LEU A 419 -6.51 -28.61 4.59
N ASP A 420 -6.74 -27.36 4.21
CA ASP A 420 -7.94 -26.60 4.57
C ASP A 420 -8.39 -25.70 3.42
N THR A 421 -9.36 -26.20 2.65
CA THR A 421 -9.89 -25.49 1.48
C THR A 421 -10.85 -24.37 1.84
N ALA A 422 -11.28 -24.26 3.10
CA ALA A 422 -12.19 -23.21 3.57
C ALA A 422 -11.45 -21.96 4.05
N ASP A 423 -10.17 -22.06 4.43
CA ASP A 423 -9.40 -20.92 4.92
C ASP A 423 -8.91 -20.00 3.78
N ARG A 424 -9.54 -18.82 3.69
CA ARG A 424 -9.17 -17.76 2.75
C ARG A 424 -7.77 -17.18 2.99
N PHE A 425 -7.24 -17.19 4.21
CA PHE A 425 -5.90 -16.68 4.51
C PHE A 425 -4.83 -17.54 3.81
N ILE A 426 -4.91 -18.87 3.96
CA ILE A 426 -3.96 -19.80 3.33
C ILE A 426 -4.13 -19.76 1.80
N ASN A 427 -5.37 -19.71 1.31
CA ASN A 427 -5.65 -19.51 -0.11
C ASN A 427 -4.98 -18.23 -0.67
N SER A 428 -5.15 -17.10 0.02
CA SER A 428 -4.56 -15.82 -0.38
C SER A 428 -3.03 -15.86 -0.34
N LYS A 429 -2.44 -16.54 0.66
CA LYS A 429 -0.99 -16.75 0.73
C LYS A 429 -0.48 -17.64 -0.40
N CYS A 430 -1.22 -18.68 -0.76
CA CYS A 430 -0.90 -19.56 -1.88
C CYS A 430 -0.88 -18.78 -3.20
N ALA A 431 -1.96 -18.04 -3.50
CA ALA A 431 -2.03 -17.17 -4.67
C ALA A 431 -0.89 -16.13 -4.70
N LYS A 432 -0.57 -15.50 -3.55
CA LYS A 432 0.58 -14.58 -3.45
C LYS A 432 1.91 -15.25 -3.79
N TYR A 433 2.13 -16.48 -3.35
CA TYR A 433 3.36 -17.22 -3.64
C TYR A 433 3.43 -17.66 -5.12
N MET A 434 2.30 -18.08 -5.69
CA MET A 434 2.16 -18.33 -7.13
C MET A 434 2.50 -17.07 -7.96
N LEU A 435 1.97 -15.88 -7.59
CA LEU A 435 2.32 -14.61 -8.24
C LEU A 435 3.82 -14.29 -8.13
N ARG A 436 4.43 -14.51 -6.96
CA ARG A 436 5.87 -14.34 -6.76
C ARG A 436 6.69 -15.28 -7.64
N ALA A 437 6.19 -16.50 -7.89
CA ALA A 437 6.76 -17.47 -8.81
C ALA A 437 6.38 -17.24 -10.29
N ASN A 438 5.72 -16.12 -10.61
CA ASN A 438 5.23 -15.74 -11.95
C ASN A 438 4.14 -16.68 -12.53
N MET A 439 3.48 -17.47 -11.68
CA MET A 439 2.37 -18.36 -12.01
C MET A 439 1.04 -17.60 -11.90
N VAL A 440 0.83 -16.62 -12.79
CA VAL A 440 -0.30 -15.67 -12.67
C VAL A 440 -1.66 -16.33 -12.89
N LYS A 441 -1.76 -17.28 -13.82
CA LYS A 441 -3.01 -18.02 -14.09
C LYS A 441 -3.39 -18.90 -12.90
N ASP A 442 -2.44 -19.65 -12.37
CA ASP A 442 -2.67 -20.53 -11.22
C ASP A 442 -3.08 -19.71 -9.98
N ALA A 443 -2.50 -18.51 -9.81
CA ALA A 443 -2.93 -17.59 -8.77
C ALA A 443 -4.37 -17.09 -8.96
N GLU A 444 -4.78 -16.81 -10.20
CA GLU A 444 -6.15 -16.42 -10.53
C GLU A 444 -7.14 -17.55 -10.22
N GLU A 445 -6.84 -18.77 -10.64
CA GLU A 445 -7.64 -19.98 -10.37
C GLU A 445 -7.69 -20.30 -8.87
N MET A 446 -6.58 -20.08 -8.14
CA MET A 446 -6.57 -20.24 -6.70
C MET A 446 -7.50 -19.23 -6.02
N CYS A 447 -7.44 -17.96 -6.42
CA CYS A 447 -8.34 -16.93 -5.90
C CYS A 447 -9.80 -17.14 -6.33
N SER A 448 -10.05 -17.73 -7.49
CA SER A 448 -11.41 -17.91 -8.01
C SER A 448 -12.29 -18.78 -7.11
N LYS A 449 -11.68 -19.60 -6.26
CA LYS A 449 -12.35 -20.40 -5.22
C LYS A 449 -13.13 -19.54 -4.21
N PHE A 450 -12.78 -18.26 -4.05
CA PHE A 450 -13.39 -17.32 -3.09
C PHE A 450 -14.02 -16.07 -3.75
N THR A 451 -14.07 -16.01 -5.08
CA THR A 451 -14.69 -14.90 -5.80
C THR A 451 -16.13 -15.23 -6.19
N ARG A 452 -16.95 -14.19 -6.40
CA ARG A 452 -18.35 -14.34 -6.82
C ARG A 452 -18.47 -15.10 -8.15
N GLU A 453 -19.43 -16.03 -8.24
CA GLU A 453 -19.75 -16.76 -9.46
C GLU A 453 -20.26 -15.82 -10.58
N GLY A 454 -19.96 -16.15 -11.84
CA GLY A 454 -20.43 -15.40 -13.02
C GLY A 454 -19.56 -14.19 -13.42
N THR A 455 -18.44 -13.96 -12.75
CA THR A 455 -17.46 -12.91 -13.10
C THR A 455 -16.05 -13.49 -12.99
N SER A 456 -15.09 -12.97 -13.78
CA SER A 456 -13.70 -13.43 -13.65
C SER A 456 -13.13 -13.06 -12.27
N ALA A 457 -12.24 -13.89 -11.73
CA ALA A 457 -11.63 -13.60 -10.43
C ALA A 457 -10.85 -12.28 -10.46
N MET A 458 -10.16 -11.98 -11.57
CA MET A 458 -9.45 -10.71 -11.78
C MET A 458 -10.36 -9.48 -11.69
N GLU A 459 -11.56 -9.55 -12.26
CA GLU A 459 -12.53 -8.46 -12.23
C GLU A 459 -13.17 -8.34 -10.85
N ASN A 460 -13.57 -9.45 -10.24
CA ASN A 460 -14.15 -9.43 -8.90
C ASN A 460 -13.15 -8.92 -7.84
N LEU A 461 -11.88 -9.30 -7.91
CA LEU A 461 -10.85 -8.78 -7.02
C LEU A 461 -10.59 -7.27 -7.25
N ASN A 462 -10.77 -6.78 -8.47
CA ASN A 462 -10.75 -5.35 -8.75
C ASN A 462 -11.97 -4.64 -8.17
N GLU A 463 -13.18 -5.17 -8.34
CA GLU A 463 -14.42 -4.65 -7.72
C GLU A 463 -14.28 -4.54 -6.19
N MET A 464 -13.67 -5.54 -5.56
CA MET A 464 -13.47 -5.61 -4.11
C MET A 464 -12.24 -4.81 -3.61
N GLN A 465 -11.63 -3.99 -4.46
CA GLN A 465 -10.46 -3.14 -4.12
C GLN A 465 -9.29 -3.95 -3.53
N CYS A 466 -9.04 -5.16 -4.07
CA CYS A 466 -8.02 -6.09 -3.56
C CYS A 466 -6.59 -5.70 -3.99
N MET A 467 -6.07 -4.61 -3.43
CA MET A 467 -4.80 -4.00 -3.84
C MET A 467 -3.59 -4.93 -3.66
N TRP A 468 -3.56 -5.78 -2.63
CA TRP A 468 -2.44 -6.70 -2.42
C TRP A 468 -2.28 -7.67 -3.59
N PHE A 469 -3.38 -8.10 -4.21
CA PHE A 469 -3.34 -9.00 -5.35
C PHE A 469 -2.90 -8.24 -6.61
N GLN A 470 -3.40 -7.02 -6.79
CA GLN A 470 -3.07 -6.18 -7.94
C GLN A 470 -1.60 -5.74 -7.94
N THR A 471 -1.02 -5.35 -6.79
CA THR A 471 0.41 -4.97 -6.71
C THR A 471 1.32 -6.18 -6.93
N GLU A 472 0.95 -7.37 -6.43
CA GLU A 472 1.69 -8.61 -6.69
C GLU A 472 1.58 -9.04 -8.17
N CYS A 473 0.42 -8.87 -8.80
CA CYS A 473 0.24 -9.07 -10.24
C CYS A 473 1.08 -8.10 -11.06
N ALA A 474 1.08 -6.80 -10.72
CA ALA A 474 1.88 -5.79 -11.41
C ALA A 474 3.37 -6.17 -11.37
N ALA A 475 3.87 -6.55 -10.19
CA ALA A 475 5.25 -7.00 -10.03
C ALA A 475 5.55 -8.30 -10.81
N ALA A 476 4.61 -9.25 -10.87
CA ALA A 476 4.76 -10.48 -11.65
C ALA A 476 4.80 -10.20 -13.16
N TYR A 477 3.88 -9.38 -13.66
CA TYR A 477 3.86 -8.97 -15.06
C TYR A 477 5.11 -8.17 -15.45
N GLN A 478 5.61 -7.30 -14.57
CA GLN A 478 6.87 -6.58 -14.78
C GLN A 478 8.06 -7.54 -14.91
N ARG A 479 8.15 -8.59 -14.07
CA ARG A 479 9.19 -9.64 -14.18
C ARG A 479 9.06 -10.48 -15.45
N LEU A 480 7.84 -10.68 -15.94
CA LEU A 480 7.56 -11.39 -17.19
C LEU A 480 7.75 -10.52 -18.45
N GLY A 481 8.10 -9.23 -18.30
CA GLY A 481 8.22 -8.29 -19.43
C GLY A 481 6.88 -7.84 -20.03
N LYS A 482 5.75 -8.17 -19.40
CA LYS A 482 4.40 -7.78 -19.84
C LYS A 482 4.04 -6.39 -19.31
N TYR A 483 4.65 -5.36 -19.87
CA TYR A 483 4.55 -4.00 -19.36
C TYR A 483 3.13 -3.41 -19.44
N GLY A 484 2.37 -3.65 -20.52
CA GLY A 484 0.99 -3.19 -20.62
C GLY A 484 0.08 -3.73 -19.50
N ASP A 485 0.18 -5.03 -19.18
CA ASP A 485 -0.61 -5.66 -18.11
C ASP A 485 -0.19 -5.16 -16.73
N ALA A 486 1.11 -4.97 -16.51
CA ALA A 486 1.63 -4.40 -15.27
C ALA A 486 1.13 -2.97 -15.05
N LEU A 487 1.18 -2.12 -16.08
CA LEU A 487 0.65 -0.76 -16.03
C LEU A 487 -0.85 -0.74 -15.79
N LYS A 488 -1.62 -1.64 -16.44
CA LYS A 488 -3.06 -1.78 -16.18
C LYS A 488 -3.33 -2.01 -14.68
N LYS A 489 -2.58 -2.91 -14.03
CA LYS A 489 -2.72 -3.15 -12.59
C LYS A 489 -2.32 -1.95 -11.73
N CYS A 490 -1.28 -1.20 -12.12
CA CYS A 490 -0.92 0.02 -11.40
C CYS A 490 -2.00 1.11 -11.50
N HIS A 491 -2.61 1.27 -12.68
CA HIS A 491 -3.73 2.21 -12.89
C HIS A 491 -5.01 1.77 -12.17
N GLU A 492 -5.30 0.47 -12.07
CA GLU A 492 -6.39 -0.04 -11.24
C GLU A 492 -6.20 0.35 -9.76
N VAL A 493 -4.97 0.25 -9.23
CA VAL A 493 -4.67 0.68 -7.85
C VAL A 493 -4.90 2.18 -7.66
N GLU A 494 -4.40 3.03 -8.58
CA GLU A 494 -4.66 4.49 -8.51
C GLU A 494 -6.17 4.81 -8.58
N ARG A 495 -6.95 4.06 -9.38
CA ARG A 495 -8.40 4.22 -9.42
C ARG A 495 -9.04 3.96 -8.06
N HIS A 496 -8.59 2.96 -7.32
CA HIS A 496 -9.11 2.73 -5.96
C HIS A 496 -8.79 3.88 -5.02
N PHE A 497 -7.57 4.43 -5.07
CA PHE A 497 -7.23 5.61 -4.27
C PHE A 497 -8.09 6.82 -4.64
N PHE A 498 -8.36 7.01 -5.93
CA PHE A 498 -9.28 8.05 -6.39
C PHE A 498 -10.72 7.82 -5.93
N GLU A 499 -11.23 6.58 -6.01
CA GLU A 499 -12.58 6.22 -5.54
C GLU A 499 -12.72 6.41 -4.03
N ILE A 500 -11.77 5.93 -3.22
CA ILE A 500 -11.77 6.14 -1.76
C ILE A 500 -11.74 7.64 -1.42
N THR A 501 -10.92 8.43 -2.13
CA THR A 501 -10.90 9.90 -1.95
C THR A 501 -12.26 10.51 -2.24
N ASP A 502 -13.00 9.98 -3.20
CA ASP A 502 -14.32 10.47 -3.60
C ASP A 502 -15.41 10.04 -2.61
N ASP A 503 -15.29 8.86 -2.00
CA ASP A 503 -16.25 8.32 -1.04
C ASP A 503 -16.45 9.24 0.19
N GLN A 504 -15.47 10.09 0.51
CA GLN A 504 -15.60 11.08 1.59
C GLN A 504 -16.74 12.11 1.35
N PHE A 505 -17.16 12.31 0.10
CA PHE A 505 -18.05 13.40 -0.31
C PHE A 505 -19.40 13.39 0.45
N ASP A 506 -20.00 12.21 0.58
CA ASP A 506 -21.29 12.05 1.27
C ASP A 506 -21.16 12.29 2.78
N PHE A 507 -19.97 12.04 3.34
CA PHE A 507 -19.69 12.21 4.76
C PHE A 507 -19.66 13.67 5.19
N HIS A 508 -19.39 14.61 4.29
CA HIS A 508 -19.48 16.04 4.58
C HIS A 508 -20.85 16.42 5.14
N THR A 509 -21.94 15.90 4.55
CA THR A 509 -23.30 16.16 5.07
C THR A 509 -23.69 15.19 6.17
N TYR A 510 -23.32 13.93 6.04
CA TYR A 510 -23.73 12.87 6.97
C TYR A 510 -23.20 13.12 8.38
N CYS A 511 -21.91 13.42 8.53
CA CYS A 511 -21.28 13.59 9.84
C CYS A 511 -21.77 14.86 10.56
N MET A 512 -22.03 15.95 9.83
CA MET A 512 -22.66 17.14 10.43
C MET A 512 -24.08 16.85 10.92
N ARG A 513 -24.80 15.93 10.28
CA ARG A 513 -26.14 15.52 10.69
C ARG A 513 -26.11 14.54 11.88
N LYS A 514 -25.12 13.65 11.93
CA LYS A 514 -24.95 12.62 12.96
C LYS A 514 -24.08 13.02 14.14
N MET A 515 -23.48 14.22 14.09
CA MET A 515 -22.64 14.80 15.14
C MET A 515 -21.35 14.00 15.44
N THR A 516 -20.91 13.11 14.55
CA THR A 516 -19.65 12.36 14.67
C THR A 516 -18.46 13.20 14.20
N LEU A 517 -18.24 14.33 14.86
CA LEU A 517 -17.35 15.40 14.38
C LEU A 517 -15.86 15.04 14.44
N ARG A 518 -15.44 14.31 15.48
CA ARG A 518 -14.04 13.83 15.63
C ARG A 518 -13.67 12.91 14.47
N ALA A 519 -14.48 11.87 14.26
CA ALA A 519 -14.32 10.93 13.16
C ALA A 519 -14.38 11.60 11.78
N TYR A 520 -15.17 12.67 11.62
CA TYR A 520 -15.21 13.43 10.37
C TYR A 520 -13.91 14.19 10.11
N VAL A 521 -13.37 14.89 11.09
CA VAL A 521 -12.08 15.58 10.93
C VAL A 521 -10.94 14.57 10.74
N ASP A 522 -10.99 13.44 11.44
CA ASP A 522 -10.01 12.35 11.24
C ASP A 522 -10.10 11.74 9.84
N LEU A 523 -11.31 11.57 9.29
CA LEU A 523 -11.51 11.17 7.89
C LEU A 523 -10.87 12.21 6.95
N LEU A 524 -11.14 13.50 7.13
CA LEU A 524 -10.55 14.54 6.28
C LEU A 524 -9.01 14.50 6.32
N ARG A 525 -8.43 14.32 7.52
CA ARG A 525 -6.98 14.22 7.74
C ARG A 525 -6.40 12.94 7.12
N LEU A 526 -7.10 11.82 7.20
CA LEU A 526 -6.71 10.58 6.53
C LEU A 526 -6.67 10.77 5.01
N GLU A 527 -7.72 11.37 4.45
CA GLU A 527 -7.84 11.61 3.01
C GLU A 527 -6.75 12.53 2.47
N ASP A 528 -6.33 13.54 3.26
CA ASP A 528 -5.23 14.44 2.90
C ASP A 528 -3.89 13.70 2.72
N VAL A 529 -3.75 12.51 3.31
CA VAL A 529 -2.53 11.69 3.24
C VAL A 529 -2.78 10.27 2.72
N LEU A 530 -3.94 9.99 2.09
CA LEU A 530 -4.35 8.63 1.72
C LEU A 530 -3.28 7.90 0.88
N ARG A 531 -2.69 8.59 -0.09
CA ARG A 531 -1.64 8.07 -0.98
C ARG A 531 -0.27 7.88 -0.30
N LYS A 532 -0.15 8.15 1.00
CA LYS A 532 0.99 7.70 1.82
C LYS A 532 0.97 6.18 2.06
N HIS A 533 -0.16 5.52 1.83
CA HIS A 533 -0.30 4.08 2.03
C HIS A 533 0.66 3.27 1.14
N ALA A 534 1.21 2.18 1.68
CA ALA A 534 2.24 1.37 1.02
C ALA A 534 1.82 0.82 -0.36
N PHE A 535 0.55 0.46 -0.55
CA PHE A 535 0.04 0.00 -1.85
C PHE A 535 0.16 1.06 -2.95
N TYR A 536 -0.02 2.34 -2.63
CA TYR A 536 0.19 3.41 -3.59
C TYR A 536 1.65 3.48 -4.00
N PHE A 537 2.56 3.45 -3.01
CA PHE A 537 3.99 3.49 -3.26
C PHE A 537 4.46 2.31 -4.14
N GLU A 538 4.02 1.08 -3.83
CA GLU A 538 4.36 -0.12 -4.62
C GLU A 538 3.90 -0.01 -6.08
N ALA A 539 2.65 0.43 -6.31
CA ALA A 539 2.10 0.62 -7.64
C ALA A 539 2.80 1.77 -8.39
N ALA A 540 2.99 2.92 -7.75
CA ALA A 540 3.65 4.08 -8.33
C ALA A 540 5.11 3.78 -8.70
N ARG A 541 5.84 3.09 -7.83
CA ARG A 541 7.22 2.65 -8.10
C ARG A 541 7.27 1.74 -9.33
N SER A 542 6.43 0.70 -9.39
CA SER A 542 6.39 -0.23 -10.53
C SER A 542 6.02 0.50 -11.83
N ALA A 543 5.01 1.39 -11.80
CA ALA A 543 4.62 2.19 -12.95
C ALA A 543 5.74 3.12 -13.44
N ILE A 544 6.41 3.85 -12.53
CA ILE A 544 7.51 4.75 -12.87
C ILE A 544 8.67 3.96 -13.48
N GLU A 545 9.09 2.85 -12.86
CA GLU A 545 10.15 1.99 -13.39
C GLU A 545 9.82 1.48 -14.81
N ILE A 546 8.57 1.10 -15.07
CA ILE A 546 8.12 0.67 -16.40
C ILE A 546 8.15 1.83 -17.40
N TYR A 547 7.61 3.00 -17.05
CA TYR A 547 7.59 4.16 -17.94
C TYR A 547 9.01 4.68 -18.26
N LEU A 548 9.94 4.61 -17.30
CA LEU A 548 11.35 4.91 -17.53
C LEU A 548 11.95 3.92 -18.56
N LYS A 549 11.67 2.62 -18.41
CA LYS A 549 12.11 1.60 -19.37
C LYS A 549 11.52 1.79 -20.76
N LEU A 550 10.23 2.10 -20.86
CA LEU A 550 9.55 2.35 -22.14
C LEU A 550 10.07 3.61 -22.84
N HIS A 551 10.49 4.62 -22.06
CA HIS A 551 11.16 5.80 -22.61
C HIS A 551 12.55 5.46 -23.17
N ASP A 552 13.35 4.69 -22.42
CA ASP A 552 14.72 4.35 -22.82
C ASP A 552 14.74 3.36 -23.99
N ASN A 553 13.83 2.39 -23.98
CA ASN A 553 13.69 1.36 -24.99
C ASN A 553 12.22 1.30 -25.47
N PRO A 554 11.80 2.20 -26.38
CA PRO A 554 10.46 2.16 -26.95
C PRO A 554 10.23 0.84 -27.69
N LEU A 555 9.01 0.30 -27.58
CA LEU A 555 8.64 -0.92 -28.29
C LEU A 555 8.75 -0.68 -29.80
N THR A 556 9.69 -1.34 -30.46
CA THR A 556 9.82 -1.31 -31.91
C THR A 556 8.64 -2.03 -32.54
N ASN A 557 8.02 -1.40 -33.56
CA ASN A 557 6.97 -2.06 -34.33
C ASN A 557 7.52 -3.39 -34.90
N GLU A 558 6.81 -4.49 -34.64
CA GLU A 558 7.09 -5.83 -35.20
C GLU A 558 7.24 -5.85 -36.74
N SER A 559 6.89 -4.75 -37.43
CA SER A 559 7.08 -4.58 -38.86
C SER A 559 8.54 -4.38 -39.31
N LYS A 560 9.46 -3.95 -38.44
CA LYS A 560 10.88 -3.71 -38.84
C LYS A 560 11.79 -4.93 -38.68
N GLU A 561 11.51 -5.84 -37.75
CA GLU A 561 12.32 -7.06 -37.57
C GLU A 561 12.02 -8.14 -38.63
N GLN A 562 10.86 -8.08 -39.29
CA GLN A 562 10.54 -8.97 -40.41
C GLN A 562 11.30 -8.61 -41.70
N GLU A 563 11.84 -7.40 -41.84
CA GLU A 563 12.65 -7.01 -43.01
C GLU A 563 14.09 -7.53 -42.92
N VAL A 564 14.69 -7.54 -41.72
CA VAL A 564 16.12 -7.89 -41.53
C VAL A 564 16.38 -9.40 -41.62
N ASN A 565 15.41 -10.25 -41.26
CA ASN A 565 15.56 -11.72 -41.30
C ASN A 565 15.21 -12.36 -42.66
N SER A 566 15.17 -11.59 -43.75
CA SER A 566 14.81 -12.06 -45.09
C SER A 566 15.98 -12.18 -46.08
N GLU A 567 17.22 -11.90 -45.66
CA GLU A 567 18.35 -11.80 -46.60
C GLU A 567 19.13 -13.10 -46.86
N ASN A 568 18.84 -14.24 -46.21
CA ASN A 568 19.67 -15.46 -46.35
C ASN A 568 18.93 -16.78 -46.67
N LEU A 569 17.76 -16.75 -47.34
CA LEU A 569 17.05 -17.96 -47.76
C LEU A 569 16.48 -17.83 -49.18
N SER A 570 16.47 -18.93 -49.94
CA SER A 570 16.06 -18.92 -51.35
C SER A 570 14.60 -18.47 -51.52
N ALA A 571 14.34 -17.62 -52.51
CA ALA A 571 13.05 -16.95 -52.75
C ALA A 571 11.84 -17.91 -52.88
N LYS A 572 12.08 -19.19 -53.19
CA LYS A 572 11.05 -20.22 -53.37
C LYS A 572 10.66 -20.90 -52.05
N GLU A 573 11.59 -21.04 -51.12
CA GLU A 573 11.35 -21.61 -49.78
C GLU A 573 10.77 -20.58 -48.82
N LEU A 574 11.27 -19.33 -48.87
CA LEU A 574 10.75 -18.22 -48.08
C LEU A 574 9.25 -17.99 -48.34
N LYS A 575 8.82 -18.04 -49.62
CA LYS A 575 7.43 -17.82 -50.01
C LYS A 575 6.50 -18.94 -49.54
N LYS A 576 6.99 -20.18 -49.49
CA LYS A 576 6.23 -21.36 -49.03
C LYS A 576 6.14 -21.40 -47.51
N MET A 577 7.22 -21.07 -46.80
CA MET A 577 7.22 -20.96 -45.33
C MET A 577 6.40 -19.76 -44.87
N LEU A 578 6.58 -18.57 -45.43
CA LEU A 578 5.78 -17.38 -45.10
C LEU A 578 4.30 -17.57 -45.43
N SER A 579 3.94 -18.28 -46.50
CA SER A 579 2.54 -18.63 -46.78
C SER A 579 1.96 -19.58 -45.73
N LYS A 580 2.75 -20.57 -45.28
CA LYS A 580 2.32 -21.55 -44.27
C LYS A 580 2.27 -20.93 -42.87
N GLN A 581 3.23 -20.08 -42.53
CA GLN A 581 3.32 -19.34 -41.27
C GLN A 581 2.29 -18.21 -41.21
N ARG A 582 2.04 -17.47 -42.30
CA ARG A 582 0.91 -16.52 -42.39
C ARG A 582 -0.43 -17.22 -42.33
N ARG A 583 -0.59 -18.42 -42.91
CA ARG A 583 -1.83 -19.20 -42.75
C ARG A 583 -1.99 -19.72 -41.32
N ALA A 584 -0.92 -20.20 -40.69
CA ALA A 584 -0.94 -20.66 -39.31
C ALA A 584 -1.20 -19.51 -38.33
N GLN A 585 -0.54 -18.36 -38.49
CA GLN A 585 -0.77 -17.14 -37.71
C GLN A 585 -2.14 -16.54 -38.01
N LYS A 586 -2.63 -16.50 -39.26
CA LYS A 586 -4.02 -16.09 -39.53
C LYS A 586 -5.00 -17.03 -38.87
N LYS A 587 -4.75 -18.33 -38.88
CA LYS A 587 -5.66 -19.32 -38.29
C LYS A 587 -5.63 -19.27 -36.76
N ALA A 588 -4.45 -19.11 -36.15
CA ALA A 588 -4.28 -18.89 -34.73
C ALA A 588 -4.87 -17.54 -34.29
N LYS A 589 -4.61 -16.44 -35.01
CA LYS A 589 -5.28 -15.14 -34.77
C LYS A 589 -6.78 -15.21 -34.98
N LEU A 590 -7.30 -15.88 -36.01
CA LEU A 590 -8.75 -16.07 -36.20
C LEU A 590 -9.37 -16.96 -35.13
N GLU A 591 -8.62 -17.92 -34.58
CA GLU A 591 -9.09 -18.81 -33.54
C GLU A 591 -9.03 -18.13 -32.15
N GLU A 592 -7.99 -17.35 -31.88
CA GLU A 592 -7.89 -16.48 -30.71
C GLU A 592 -8.90 -15.34 -30.79
N GLU A 593 -9.07 -14.67 -31.93
CA GLU A 593 -10.11 -13.66 -32.16
C GLU A 593 -11.50 -14.28 -32.11
N ARG A 594 -11.72 -15.53 -32.57
CA ARG A 594 -13.01 -16.22 -32.36
C ARG A 594 -13.24 -16.55 -30.90
N LYS A 595 -12.25 -17.08 -30.18
CA LYS A 595 -12.36 -17.39 -28.75
C LYS A 595 -12.52 -16.11 -27.93
N HIS A 596 -11.84 -15.03 -28.31
CA HIS A 596 -11.95 -13.70 -27.71
C HIS A 596 -13.29 -13.06 -28.06
N ALA A 597 -13.79 -13.17 -29.30
CA ALA A 597 -15.08 -12.64 -29.72
C ALA A 597 -16.27 -13.46 -29.17
N GLU A 598 -16.11 -14.78 -28.96
CA GLU A 598 -17.09 -15.62 -28.26
C GLU A 598 -17.12 -15.33 -26.77
N ARG A 599 -15.94 -15.19 -26.13
CA ARG A 599 -15.84 -14.72 -24.74
C ARG A 599 -16.38 -13.31 -24.59
N GLU A 600 -16.06 -12.39 -25.49
CA GLU A 600 -16.63 -11.04 -25.53
C GLU A 600 -18.12 -11.05 -25.84
N ARG A 601 -18.66 -11.96 -26.66
CA ARG A 601 -20.11 -12.03 -26.93
C ARG A 601 -20.86 -12.62 -25.73
N GLN A 602 -20.29 -13.62 -25.07
CA GLN A 602 -20.84 -14.18 -23.84
C GLN A 602 -20.76 -13.17 -22.69
N GLN A 603 -19.63 -12.48 -22.56
CA GLN A 603 -19.46 -11.35 -21.64
C GLN A 603 -20.34 -10.17 -22.03
N LYS A 604 -20.47 -9.75 -23.30
CA LYS A 604 -21.37 -8.65 -23.74
C LYS A 604 -22.84 -9.00 -23.57
N ASN A 605 -23.24 -10.27 -23.68
CA ASN A 605 -24.63 -10.67 -23.42
C ASN A 605 -24.96 -10.76 -21.93
N GLN A 606 -23.97 -11.04 -21.07
CA GLN A 606 -24.11 -10.97 -19.61
C GLN A 606 -23.96 -9.53 -19.10
N LYS A 607 -23.05 -8.76 -19.68
CA LYS A 607 -22.79 -7.33 -19.44
C LYS A 607 -23.97 -6.48 -19.92
N LYS A 608 -24.60 -6.75 -21.07
CA LYS A 608 -25.88 -6.08 -21.44
C LYS A 608 -27.02 -6.30 -20.45
N LYS A 609 -27.06 -7.46 -19.77
CA LYS A 609 -28.07 -7.73 -18.73
C LYS A 609 -27.71 -7.07 -17.38
N ARG A 610 -26.44 -6.74 -17.15
CA ARG A 610 -25.93 -6.11 -15.92
C ARG A 610 -25.74 -4.59 -16.05
N ASP A 611 -25.35 -4.08 -17.21
CA ASP A 611 -25.28 -2.66 -17.55
C ASP A 611 -26.67 -2.01 -17.37
N GLU A 612 -27.77 -2.76 -17.61
CA GLU A 612 -29.14 -2.31 -17.31
C GLU A 612 -29.45 -2.20 -15.79
N GLU A 613 -28.65 -2.84 -14.91
CA GLU A 613 -28.83 -2.83 -13.44
C GLU A 613 -27.74 -2.05 -12.67
N GLU A 614 -26.52 -1.93 -13.21
CA GLU A 614 -25.36 -1.24 -12.58
C GLU A 614 -25.10 0.20 -13.12
N GLU A 615 -25.72 0.62 -14.23
CA GLU A 615 -25.62 2.01 -14.74
C GLU A 615 -26.26 3.08 -13.83
N GLU A 616 -26.93 2.71 -12.74
CA GLU A 616 -27.51 3.68 -11.80
C GLU A 616 -26.48 4.36 -10.87
N THR A 617 -25.23 3.89 -10.77
CA THR A 617 -24.26 4.45 -9.81
C THR A 617 -22.83 4.71 -10.30
N SER A 618 -22.39 4.20 -11.45
CA SER A 618 -21.05 4.54 -11.97
C SER A 618 -21.07 4.86 -13.46
N GLY A 619 -20.52 6.01 -13.84
CA GLY A 619 -20.39 6.40 -15.25
C GLY A 619 -19.47 5.45 -16.03
N PRO A 620 -19.47 5.53 -17.39
CA PRO A 620 -18.59 4.71 -18.21
C PRO A 620 -17.12 4.96 -17.82
N ARG A 621 -16.52 3.98 -17.15
CA ARG A 621 -15.10 3.99 -16.80
C ARG A 621 -14.32 3.83 -18.10
N GLU A 622 -13.40 4.74 -18.38
CA GLU A 622 -12.48 4.59 -19.51
C GLU A 622 -11.77 3.23 -19.40
N GLU A 623 -11.88 2.40 -20.43
CA GLU A 623 -11.36 1.03 -20.37
C GLU A 623 -9.83 1.05 -20.37
N LEU A 624 -9.20 0.42 -19.37
CA LEU A 624 -7.74 0.28 -19.31
C LEU A 624 -7.30 -0.82 -20.27
N VAL A 625 -6.78 -0.42 -21.42
CA VAL A 625 -6.25 -1.33 -22.45
C VAL A 625 -4.73 -1.42 -22.33
N PRO A 626 -4.16 -2.61 -22.04
CA PRO A 626 -2.71 -2.83 -21.90
C PRO A 626 -1.89 -2.26 -23.06
N GLU A 627 -2.30 -2.55 -24.30
CA GLU A 627 -1.59 -2.13 -25.53
C GLU A 627 -1.54 -0.60 -25.69
N LYS A 628 -2.54 0.13 -25.19
CA LYS A 628 -2.54 1.60 -25.23
C LYS A 628 -1.63 2.19 -24.17
N LEU A 629 -1.58 1.57 -22.99
CA LEU A 629 -0.76 2.04 -21.87
C LEU A 629 0.74 1.86 -22.13
N GLU A 630 1.13 0.78 -22.81
CA GLU A 630 2.54 0.54 -23.17
C GLU A 630 3.02 1.38 -24.37
N ARG A 631 2.10 1.87 -25.22
CA ARG A 631 2.39 2.69 -26.41
C ARG A 631 2.00 4.17 -26.23
N VAL A 632 2.07 4.67 -25.00
CA VAL A 632 1.81 6.09 -24.73
C VAL A 632 2.87 6.97 -25.36
N GLU A 633 2.46 8.09 -25.97
CA GLU A 633 3.36 9.01 -26.66
C GLU A 633 4.41 9.63 -25.71
N ASN A 634 4.01 9.95 -24.47
CA ASN A 634 4.85 10.60 -23.48
C ASN A 634 4.91 9.81 -22.15
N PRO A 635 5.70 8.72 -22.08
CA PRO A 635 5.83 7.90 -20.87
C PRO A 635 6.25 8.69 -19.63
N LEU A 636 7.12 9.69 -19.80
CA LEU A 636 7.62 10.50 -18.69
C LEU A 636 6.54 11.40 -18.06
N GLU A 637 5.52 11.83 -18.81
CA GLU A 637 4.40 12.60 -18.24
C GLU A 637 3.50 11.69 -17.39
N GLU A 638 3.24 10.46 -17.85
CA GLU A 638 2.51 9.47 -17.06
C GLU A 638 3.28 9.08 -15.78
N ALA A 639 4.60 8.91 -15.87
CA ALA A 639 5.45 8.69 -14.70
C ALA A 639 5.37 9.84 -13.68
N ILE A 640 5.30 11.10 -14.16
CA ILE A 640 5.14 12.26 -13.29
C ILE A 640 3.81 12.24 -12.54
N LYS A 641 2.71 11.79 -13.15
CA LYS A 641 1.41 11.67 -12.47
C LYS A 641 1.48 10.78 -11.23
N PHE A 642 2.18 9.64 -11.32
CA PHE A 642 2.43 8.76 -10.18
C PHE A 642 3.44 9.34 -9.18
N LEU A 643 4.40 10.14 -9.65
CA LEU A 643 5.41 10.75 -8.78
C LEU A 643 4.87 11.91 -7.92
N ILE A 644 3.90 12.68 -8.43
CA ILE A 644 3.41 13.89 -7.74
C ILE A 644 2.92 13.59 -6.32
N PRO A 645 2.05 12.59 -6.07
CA PRO A 645 1.61 12.28 -4.72
C PRO A 645 2.75 11.80 -3.82
N LEU A 646 3.72 11.04 -4.34
CA LEU A 646 4.91 10.64 -3.58
C LEU A 646 5.71 11.86 -3.13
N LYS A 647 5.97 12.83 -4.02
CA LYS A 647 6.71 14.05 -3.69
C LYS A 647 6.02 14.91 -2.63
N ASN A 648 4.68 14.92 -2.63
CA ASN A 648 3.90 15.73 -1.71
C ASN A 648 3.75 15.07 -0.34
N LEU A 649 3.56 13.76 -0.29
CA LEU A 649 3.18 13.03 0.93
C LEU A 649 4.29 12.16 1.53
N ILE A 650 5.28 11.76 0.72
CA ILE A 650 6.36 10.82 1.06
C ILE A 650 7.72 11.47 0.75
N GLY A 651 7.90 12.70 1.25
CA GLY A 651 9.14 13.46 1.10
C GLY A 651 10.27 13.02 2.03
N ASP A 652 9.97 12.17 3.01
CA ASP A 652 10.88 11.55 3.96
C ASP A 652 11.55 10.26 3.42
N ASP A 653 10.97 9.64 2.39
CA ASP A 653 11.58 8.49 1.72
C ASP A 653 12.58 8.94 0.65
N ILE A 654 13.78 8.36 0.68
CA ILE A 654 14.83 8.62 -0.28
C ILE A 654 14.45 8.12 -1.69
N GLU A 655 13.73 7.00 -1.81
CA GLU A 655 13.34 6.43 -3.10
C GLU A 655 12.47 7.41 -3.92
N THR A 656 11.60 8.18 -3.27
CA THR A 656 10.78 9.23 -3.92
C THR A 656 11.65 10.23 -4.69
N HIS A 657 12.73 10.70 -4.07
CA HIS A 657 13.61 11.69 -4.68
C HIS A 657 14.53 11.06 -5.74
N LEU A 658 14.90 9.79 -5.58
CA LEU A 658 15.70 9.06 -6.58
C LEU A 658 14.89 8.75 -7.84
N LEU A 659 13.62 8.36 -7.70
CA LEU A 659 12.67 8.23 -8.82
C LEU A 659 12.46 9.59 -9.51
N ALA A 660 12.31 10.67 -8.73
CA ALA A 660 12.23 12.02 -9.29
C ALA A 660 13.47 12.40 -10.10
N PHE A 661 14.66 12.08 -9.56
CA PHE A 661 15.92 12.29 -10.27
C PHE A 661 15.95 11.57 -11.62
N GLU A 662 15.62 10.26 -11.66
CA GLU A 662 15.67 9.46 -12.90
C GLU A 662 14.71 9.98 -13.98
N ILE A 663 13.54 10.51 -13.59
CA ILE A 663 12.61 11.18 -14.52
C ILE A 663 13.22 12.50 -15.03
N TYR A 664 13.68 13.37 -14.12
CA TYR A 664 14.20 14.69 -14.50
C TYR A 664 15.52 14.62 -15.26
N PHE A 665 16.31 13.57 -15.04
CA PHE A 665 17.49 13.22 -15.80
C PHE A 665 17.15 12.98 -17.27
N ARG A 666 16.16 12.14 -17.55
CA ARG A 666 15.68 11.89 -18.93
C ARG A 666 15.01 13.10 -19.57
N LYS A 667 14.34 13.95 -18.79
CA LYS A 667 13.77 15.23 -19.29
C LYS A 667 14.79 16.37 -19.44
N GLY A 668 16.06 16.18 -19.03
CA GLY A 668 17.08 17.24 -19.07
C GLY A 668 16.80 18.45 -18.16
N LYS A 669 16.10 18.26 -17.03
CA LYS A 669 15.74 19.35 -16.10
C LYS A 669 16.74 19.48 -14.93
N PHE A 670 17.90 20.10 -15.17
CA PHE A 670 19.03 20.19 -14.23
C PHE A 670 18.72 20.76 -12.84
N LEU A 671 17.91 21.81 -12.72
CA LEU A 671 17.56 22.37 -11.40
C LEU A 671 16.68 21.42 -10.58
N LEU A 672 15.78 20.68 -11.23
CA LEU A 672 14.94 19.67 -10.58
C LEU A 672 15.74 18.41 -10.21
N MET A 673 16.73 18.04 -11.04
CA MET A 673 17.72 17.02 -10.68
C MET A 673 18.49 17.42 -9.42
N LEU A 674 19.04 18.64 -9.38
CA LEU A 674 19.76 19.16 -8.21
C LEU A 674 18.87 19.15 -6.95
N GLN A 675 17.62 19.63 -7.07
CA GLN A 675 16.65 19.61 -5.98
C GLN A 675 16.43 18.19 -5.43
N SER A 676 16.28 17.22 -6.33
CA SER A 676 16.03 15.82 -5.98
C SER A 676 17.24 15.20 -5.26
N VAL A 677 18.44 15.38 -5.81
CA VAL A 677 19.70 14.92 -5.20
C VAL A 677 19.93 15.56 -3.84
N LYS A 678 19.68 16.86 -3.68
CA LYS A 678 19.84 17.55 -2.38
C LYS A 678 18.90 16.99 -1.30
N ARG A 679 17.64 16.73 -1.65
CA ARG A 679 16.67 16.15 -0.74
C ARG A 679 17.05 14.71 -0.35
N ALA A 680 17.45 13.89 -1.33
CA ALA A 680 17.95 12.55 -1.08
C ALA A 680 19.21 12.55 -0.19
N PHE A 681 20.15 13.46 -0.46
CA PHE A 681 21.39 13.61 0.31
C PHE A 681 21.14 14.04 1.77
N ALA A 682 20.13 14.88 2.00
CA ALA A 682 19.72 15.27 3.35
C ALA A 682 19.12 14.11 4.16
N ILE A 683 18.52 13.11 3.50
CA ILE A 683 17.95 11.92 4.15
C ILE A 683 19.06 10.90 4.45
N ASN A 684 19.83 10.51 3.43
CA ASN A 684 20.95 9.58 3.59
C ASN A 684 22.01 9.82 2.49
N SER A 685 23.08 10.53 2.86
CA SER A 685 24.20 10.87 1.97
C SER A 685 25.01 9.66 1.51
N ASN A 686 24.98 8.54 2.25
CA ASN A 686 25.74 7.32 1.94
C ASN A 686 24.88 6.27 1.22
N ASN A 687 23.75 6.63 0.61
CA ASN A 687 22.90 5.65 -0.09
C ASN A 687 23.53 5.20 -1.44
N PRO A 688 23.53 3.89 -1.77
CA PRO A 688 24.15 3.38 -3.01
C PRO A 688 23.54 3.96 -4.29
N TRP A 689 22.21 4.05 -4.37
CA TRP A 689 21.53 4.55 -5.57
C TRP A 689 21.68 6.08 -5.68
N LEU A 690 21.67 6.80 -4.56
CA LEU A 690 22.02 8.23 -4.56
C LEU A 690 23.43 8.49 -5.12
N HIS A 691 24.40 7.64 -4.76
CA HIS A 691 25.76 7.75 -5.28
C HIS A 691 25.81 7.62 -6.81
N GLU A 692 25.03 6.69 -7.37
CA GLU A 692 24.86 6.59 -8.83
C GLU A 692 24.27 7.87 -9.42
N CYS A 693 23.22 8.40 -8.81
CA CYS A 693 22.58 9.65 -9.25
C CYS A 693 23.55 10.84 -9.19
N LEU A 694 24.37 10.94 -8.14
CA LEU A 694 25.38 12.00 -7.98
C LEU A 694 26.40 11.99 -9.12
N ILE A 695 26.95 10.82 -9.43
CA ILE A 695 27.94 10.68 -10.51
C ILE A 695 27.31 10.95 -11.87
N LYS A 696 26.12 10.36 -12.16
CA LYS A 696 25.37 10.63 -13.40
C LYS A 696 25.07 12.12 -13.56
N PHE A 697 24.63 12.78 -12.49
CA PHE A 697 24.30 14.20 -12.50
C PHE A 697 25.51 15.06 -12.83
N SER A 698 26.63 14.83 -12.14
CA SER A 698 27.84 15.63 -12.34
C SER A 698 28.44 15.44 -13.73
N LYS A 699 28.41 14.20 -14.25
CA LYS A 699 28.81 13.93 -15.64
C LYS A 699 27.89 14.64 -16.63
N ALA A 700 26.57 14.56 -16.46
CA ALA A 700 25.61 15.24 -17.34
C ALA A 700 25.77 16.78 -17.34
N VAL A 701 26.07 17.38 -16.17
CA VAL A 701 26.38 18.82 -16.06
C VAL A 701 27.68 19.16 -16.79
N SER A 702 28.69 18.30 -16.69
CA SER A 702 29.99 18.50 -17.35
C SER A 702 29.91 18.35 -18.87
N ASP A 703 29.07 17.41 -19.35
CA ASP A 703 28.89 17.14 -20.77
C ASP A 703 28.05 18.22 -21.48
N HIS A 704 27.25 18.99 -20.75
CA HIS A 704 26.40 20.04 -21.32
C HIS A 704 27.06 21.43 -21.28
N SER A 705 27.69 21.82 -22.39
CA SER A 705 28.37 23.12 -22.56
C SER A 705 27.42 24.32 -22.78
N ASN A 706 26.14 24.09 -23.08
CA ASN A 706 25.17 25.13 -23.47
C ASN A 706 24.14 25.49 -22.37
N LEU A 707 24.49 25.39 -21.09
CA LEU A 707 23.60 25.80 -20.00
C LEU A 707 23.62 27.33 -19.82
N PRO A 708 22.47 27.98 -19.51
CA PRO A 708 22.46 29.40 -19.18
C PRO A 708 23.43 29.71 -18.03
N GLU A 709 24.20 30.81 -18.15
CA GLU A 709 25.28 31.16 -17.21
C GLU A 709 24.83 31.20 -15.74
N ILE A 710 23.62 31.74 -15.49
CA ILE A 710 23.02 31.79 -14.15
C ILE A 710 22.80 30.38 -13.59
N VAL A 711 22.30 29.46 -14.42
CA VAL A 711 22.04 28.07 -14.03
C VAL A 711 23.37 27.37 -13.77
N SER A 712 24.37 27.56 -14.63
CA SER A 712 25.71 26.99 -14.45
C SER A 712 26.34 27.45 -13.13
N LYS A 713 26.28 28.76 -12.82
CA LYS A 713 26.79 29.31 -11.56
C LYS A 713 26.13 28.68 -10.32
N VAL A 714 24.81 28.54 -10.34
CA VAL A 714 24.05 27.89 -9.26
C VAL A 714 24.45 26.42 -9.12
N LEU A 715 24.52 25.69 -10.23
CA LEU A 715 24.92 24.28 -10.25
C LEU A 715 26.32 24.10 -9.67
N THR A 716 27.31 24.87 -10.14
CA THR A 716 28.69 24.78 -9.63
C THR A 716 28.76 25.08 -8.14
N GLN A 717 28.12 26.14 -7.66
CA GLN A 717 28.15 26.52 -6.24
C GLN A 717 27.52 25.45 -5.33
N GLU A 718 26.40 24.86 -5.76
CA GLU A 718 25.72 23.82 -4.98
C GLU A 718 26.42 22.46 -5.09
N MET A 719 27.00 22.13 -6.24
CA MET A 719 27.79 20.91 -6.43
C MET A 719 29.09 20.94 -5.63
N GLN A 720 29.73 22.09 -5.46
CA GLN A 720 30.91 22.23 -4.59
C GLN A 720 30.63 21.79 -3.15
N LYS A 721 29.42 22.04 -2.63
CA LYS A 721 29.01 21.62 -1.28
C LYS A 721 28.92 20.10 -1.13
N ILE A 722 28.65 19.38 -2.22
CA ILE A 722 28.46 17.93 -2.21
C ILE A 722 29.77 17.19 -2.55
N PHE A 723 30.48 17.64 -3.59
CA PHE A 723 31.69 16.96 -4.09
C PHE A 723 33.00 17.49 -3.50
N VAL A 724 32.99 18.61 -2.77
CA VAL A 724 34.17 19.19 -2.07
C VAL A 724 35.40 19.29 -2.98
N ASN A 725 35.22 19.81 -4.21
CA ASN A 725 36.26 19.97 -5.24
C ASN A 725 37.02 18.69 -5.66
N LYS A 726 36.47 17.50 -5.39
CA LYS A 726 37.06 16.23 -5.83
C LYS A 726 36.70 15.92 -7.29
N ASN A 727 37.61 15.26 -8.01
CA ASN A 727 37.27 14.67 -9.31
C ASN A 727 36.32 13.47 -9.10
N LEU A 728 35.54 13.13 -10.13
CA LEU A 728 34.53 12.06 -10.05
C LEU A 728 35.12 10.69 -9.74
N GLU A 729 36.32 10.43 -10.26
CA GLU A 729 37.04 9.18 -10.02
C GLU A 729 37.46 9.03 -8.55
N SER A 730 38.09 10.06 -7.95
CA SER A 730 38.46 10.03 -6.53
C SER A 730 37.23 9.98 -5.64
N PHE A 731 36.15 10.68 -6.01
CA PHE A 731 34.89 10.63 -5.27
C PHE A 731 34.32 9.20 -5.23
N ASN A 732 34.33 8.49 -6.36
CA ASN A 732 33.89 7.11 -6.43
C ASN A 732 34.83 6.15 -5.67
N GLU A 733 36.15 6.35 -5.76
CA GLU A 733 37.12 5.50 -5.06
C GLU A 733 37.05 5.68 -3.53
N GLU A 734 36.79 6.88 -3.04
CA GLU A 734 36.56 7.13 -1.62
C GLU A 734 35.27 6.49 -1.12
N PHE A 735 34.17 6.58 -1.89
CA PHE A 735 32.93 5.87 -1.59
C PHE A 735 33.14 4.36 -1.47
N LEU A 736 33.86 3.75 -2.43
CA LEU A 736 34.21 2.33 -2.41
C LEU A 736 35.07 1.95 -1.19
N LYS A 737 36.03 2.80 -0.81
CA LYS A 737 36.89 2.58 0.38
C LYS A 737 36.08 2.68 1.67
N HIS A 738 35.29 3.73 1.83
CA HIS A 738 34.45 3.97 3.01
C HIS A 738 33.41 2.86 3.19
N ASN A 739 32.92 2.26 2.09
CA ASN A 739 31.89 1.22 2.12
C ASN A 739 32.40 -0.15 1.65
N ALA A 740 33.68 -0.45 1.89
CA ALA A 740 34.33 -1.69 1.48
C ALA A 740 33.64 -2.97 1.99
N THR A 741 32.85 -2.88 3.05
CA THR A 741 32.19 -4.02 3.68
C THR A 741 30.74 -4.24 3.24
N SER A 742 30.12 -3.40 2.41
CA SER A 742 28.72 -3.61 1.97
C SER A 742 28.63 -3.90 0.48
N ILE A 743 28.05 -5.05 0.12
CA ILE A 743 27.95 -5.50 -1.28
C ILE A 743 27.15 -4.51 -2.13
N GLN A 744 26.06 -3.93 -1.60
CA GLN A 744 25.24 -2.97 -2.36
C GLN A 744 26.01 -1.70 -2.74
N HIS A 745 26.83 -1.19 -1.81
CA HIS A 745 27.67 -0.01 -2.08
C HIS A 745 28.82 -0.37 -3.04
N GLN A 746 29.43 -1.55 -2.90
CA GLN A 746 30.42 -2.02 -3.86
C GLN A 746 29.84 -2.15 -5.27
N LEU A 747 28.60 -2.66 -5.40
CA LEU A 747 27.91 -2.77 -6.68
C LEU A 747 27.69 -1.40 -7.33
N SER A 748 27.11 -0.44 -6.61
CA SER A 748 26.87 0.91 -7.16
C SER A 748 28.18 1.64 -7.50
N GLY A 749 29.19 1.54 -6.64
CA GLY A 749 30.51 2.13 -6.93
C GLY A 749 31.21 1.45 -8.12
N ALA A 750 31.05 0.14 -8.29
CA ALA A 750 31.54 -0.60 -9.45
C ALA A 750 30.82 -0.17 -10.74
N LYS A 751 29.49 -0.07 -10.72
CA LYS A 751 28.69 0.44 -11.86
C LYS A 751 29.20 1.81 -12.29
N MET A 752 29.41 2.70 -11.32
CA MET A 752 29.90 4.04 -11.60
C MET A 752 31.36 4.07 -12.06
N MET A 753 32.19 3.11 -11.62
CA MET A 753 33.57 2.96 -12.11
C MET A 753 33.59 2.67 -13.62
N TYR A 754 32.77 1.72 -14.08
CA TYR A 754 32.65 1.39 -15.50
C TYR A 754 31.95 2.50 -16.31
N PHE A 755 30.95 3.17 -15.71
CA PHE A 755 30.25 4.31 -16.34
C PHE A 755 31.17 5.53 -16.58
N LEU A 756 32.12 5.78 -15.68
CA LEU A 756 33.13 6.84 -15.82
C LEU A 756 34.20 6.44 -16.84
N ASP A 757 34.75 5.22 -16.72
CA ASP A 757 35.82 4.71 -17.57
C ASP A 757 35.57 3.25 -17.96
N LYS A 758 35.25 3.04 -19.24
CA LYS A 758 34.97 1.71 -19.81
C LYS A 758 36.20 0.80 -19.81
N SER A 759 37.42 1.33 -19.78
CA SER A 759 38.65 0.51 -19.76
C SER A 759 38.85 -0.22 -18.43
N ARG A 760 38.20 0.25 -17.35
CA ARG A 760 38.27 -0.34 -16.00
C ARG A 760 37.25 -1.47 -15.77
N GLN A 761 36.69 -2.05 -16.83
CA GLN A 761 35.64 -3.06 -16.76
C GLN A 761 36.01 -4.25 -15.85
N GLU A 762 37.17 -4.87 -16.05
CA GLU A 762 37.62 -6.03 -15.25
C GLU A 762 37.72 -5.70 -13.75
N LYS A 763 38.27 -4.53 -13.43
CA LYS A 763 38.38 -4.05 -12.05
C LYS A 763 37.01 -3.78 -11.43
N ALA A 764 36.08 -3.20 -12.20
CA ALA A 764 34.71 -2.94 -11.74
C ALA A 764 33.98 -4.26 -11.44
N ILE A 765 34.10 -5.26 -12.33
CA ILE A 765 33.50 -6.59 -12.12
C ILE A 765 34.08 -7.25 -10.87
N ALA A 766 35.41 -7.25 -10.70
CA ALA A 766 36.06 -7.84 -9.53
C ALA A 766 35.62 -7.20 -8.20
N VAL A 767 35.31 -5.89 -8.20
CA VAL A 767 34.76 -5.19 -7.03
C VAL A 767 33.30 -5.61 -6.78
N ALA A 768 32.49 -5.71 -7.83
CA ALA A 768 31.08 -6.08 -7.72
C ALA A 768 30.86 -7.54 -7.29
N THR A 769 31.73 -8.46 -7.73
CA THR A 769 31.61 -9.91 -7.50
C THR A 769 32.32 -10.40 -6.24
N ARG A 770 32.78 -9.50 -5.37
CA ARG A 770 33.48 -9.85 -4.12
C ARG A 770 32.51 -10.48 -3.11
N LEU A 771 32.88 -11.65 -2.55
CA LEU A 771 32.02 -12.47 -1.68
C LEU A 771 32.65 -12.82 -0.31
N ASP A 772 33.42 -11.91 0.29
CA ASP A 772 34.09 -12.19 1.56
C ASP A 772 33.10 -12.47 2.70
N LYS A 773 33.51 -13.31 3.66
CA LYS A 773 32.68 -13.66 4.84
C LYS A 773 32.30 -12.45 5.70
N ASN A 774 33.14 -11.41 5.70
CA ASN A 774 32.97 -10.21 6.53
C ASN A 774 32.08 -9.15 5.87
N MET A 775 31.55 -9.40 4.66
CA MET A 775 30.69 -8.44 3.97
C MET A 775 29.27 -8.44 4.55
N ARG A 776 28.77 -7.24 4.83
CA ARG A 776 27.39 -6.94 5.20
C ARG A 776 26.46 -7.14 4.00
N ASP A 777 25.20 -7.41 4.30
CA ASP A 777 24.12 -7.59 3.32
C ASP A 777 24.32 -8.78 2.35
N ARG A 778 25.13 -9.77 2.74
CA ARG A 778 25.34 -11.03 2.01
C ARG A 778 24.11 -11.94 2.10
N ASN A 779 23.06 -11.58 1.38
CA ASN A 779 21.80 -12.31 1.30
C ASN A 779 21.39 -12.53 -0.16
N VAL A 780 20.44 -13.45 -0.37
CA VAL A 780 19.93 -13.84 -1.70
C VAL A 780 19.55 -12.62 -2.54
N LYS A 781 18.79 -11.66 -1.98
CA LYS A 781 18.32 -10.47 -2.72
C LYS A 781 19.49 -9.62 -3.25
N THR A 782 20.47 -9.31 -2.41
CA THR A 782 21.61 -8.48 -2.82
C THR A 782 22.45 -9.18 -3.88
N LEU A 783 22.68 -10.48 -3.73
CA LEU A 783 23.48 -11.26 -4.67
C LEU A 783 22.78 -11.44 -6.01
N THR A 784 21.46 -11.62 -6.00
CA THR A 784 20.65 -11.64 -7.22
C THR A 784 20.71 -10.30 -7.95
N LYS A 785 20.72 -9.16 -7.24
CA LYS A 785 20.91 -7.84 -7.87
C LYS A 785 22.28 -7.68 -8.54
N VAL A 786 23.34 -8.24 -7.94
CA VAL A 786 24.67 -8.24 -8.57
C VAL A 786 24.64 -9.10 -9.84
N PHE A 787 24.01 -10.28 -9.77
CA PHE A 787 23.84 -11.17 -10.92
C PHE A 787 23.02 -10.52 -12.05
N GLU A 788 21.90 -9.87 -11.71
CA GLU A 788 21.08 -9.09 -12.65
C GLU A 788 21.88 -7.96 -13.30
N ALA A 789 22.74 -7.25 -12.54
CA ALA A 789 23.60 -6.21 -13.08
C ALA A 789 24.71 -6.73 -14.02
N LEU A 790 25.12 -7.98 -13.87
CA LEU A 790 26.01 -8.62 -14.84
C LEU A 790 25.24 -8.95 -16.13
N LEU A 791 23.97 -9.36 -16.02
CA LEU A 791 23.14 -9.71 -17.18
C LEU A 791 22.56 -8.51 -17.94
N ASP A 792 22.20 -7.42 -17.24
CA ASP A 792 21.50 -6.25 -17.81
C ASP A 792 22.41 -5.31 -18.64
N GLY A 793 23.69 -5.64 -18.76
CA GLY A 793 24.67 -4.86 -19.50
C GLY A 793 25.26 -3.67 -18.72
N SER A 794 24.96 -3.52 -17.41
CA SER A 794 25.55 -2.48 -16.55
C SER A 794 27.09 -2.49 -16.57
N PHE A 795 27.71 -3.62 -16.91
CA PHE A 795 29.16 -3.79 -17.04
C PHE A 795 29.61 -4.16 -18.47
N GLY A 796 28.76 -4.03 -19.49
CA GLY A 796 29.05 -4.55 -20.84
C GLY A 796 28.93 -6.07 -20.95
N SER A 797 29.66 -6.71 -21.87
CA SER A 797 29.66 -8.18 -22.02
C SER A 797 30.54 -8.84 -20.96
N CYS A 798 29.96 -9.69 -20.11
CA CYS A 798 30.65 -10.36 -18.99
C CYS A 798 30.22 -11.83 -18.80
N HIS A 799 30.03 -12.56 -19.91
CA HIS A 799 29.47 -13.92 -19.91
C HIS A 799 30.26 -14.88 -19.01
N THR A 800 31.60 -14.88 -19.11
CA THR A 800 32.48 -15.75 -18.32
C THR A 800 32.44 -15.44 -16.82
N GLN A 801 32.51 -14.16 -16.44
CA GLN A 801 32.48 -13.75 -15.03
C GLN A 801 31.09 -13.95 -14.42
N CYS A 802 30.04 -13.91 -15.24
CA CYS A 802 28.68 -14.22 -14.84
C CYS A 802 28.54 -15.68 -14.41
N GLU A 803 29.08 -16.62 -15.20
CA GLU A 803 29.09 -18.07 -14.87
C GLU A 803 29.91 -18.36 -13.60
N GLU A 804 31.10 -17.75 -13.47
CA GLU A 804 31.94 -17.89 -12.27
C GLU A 804 31.23 -17.38 -11.00
N TYR A 805 30.60 -16.21 -11.10
CA TYR A 805 29.86 -15.62 -10.00
C TYR A 805 28.62 -16.44 -9.64
N GLN A 806 27.92 -16.99 -10.64
CA GLN A 806 26.79 -17.90 -10.43
C GLN A 806 27.22 -19.14 -9.66
N ALA A 807 28.32 -19.79 -10.08
CA ALA A 807 28.85 -20.98 -9.41
C ALA A 807 29.31 -20.67 -7.97
N ALA A 808 29.93 -19.50 -7.74
CA ALA A 808 30.31 -19.06 -6.40
C ALA A 808 29.08 -18.81 -5.51
N CYS A 809 28.05 -18.14 -6.04
CA CYS A 809 26.79 -17.92 -5.35
C CYS A 809 26.05 -19.22 -5.04
N HIS A 810 26.07 -20.20 -5.96
CA HIS A 810 25.46 -21.51 -5.75
C HIS A 810 26.06 -22.25 -4.56
N LYS A 811 27.39 -22.21 -4.40
CA LYS A 811 28.07 -22.80 -3.23
C LYS A 811 27.62 -22.17 -1.91
N LEU A 812 27.30 -20.88 -1.91
CA LEU A 812 26.81 -20.18 -0.73
C LEU A 812 25.31 -20.41 -0.48
N PHE A 813 24.53 -20.55 -1.55
CA PHE A 813 23.08 -20.67 -1.52
C PHE A 813 22.60 -21.81 -2.44
N PRO A 814 22.79 -23.09 -2.04
CA PRO A 814 22.61 -24.23 -2.93
C PRO A 814 21.18 -24.39 -3.47
N PHE A 815 20.17 -23.98 -2.70
CA PHE A 815 18.78 -24.14 -3.10
C PHE A 815 18.18 -22.91 -3.79
N THR A 816 18.96 -21.85 -4.05
CA THR A 816 18.46 -20.63 -4.72
C THR A 816 18.34 -20.85 -6.23
N SER A 817 17.12 -20.71 -6.75
CA SER A 817 16.82 -20.92 -8.18
C SER A 817 17.68 -20.06 -9.13
N ALA A 818 17.93 -18.79 -8.79
CA ALA A 818 18.73 -17.87 -9.60
C ALA A 818 20.19 -18.30 -9.79
N PHE A 819 20.72 -19.17 -8.92
CA PHE A 819 22.13 -19.60 -8.96
C PHE A 819 22.29 -21.07 -9.30
N MET A 820 21.21 -21.80 -9.59
CA MET A 820 21.34 -23.19 -10.01
C MET A 820 22.01 -23.27 -11.39
N PRO A 821 22.95 -24.22 -11.60
CA PRO A 821 23.47 -24.49 -12.92
C PRO A 821 22.32 -24.85 -13.86
N ALA A 822 22.41 -24.48 -15.14
CA ALA A 822 21.46 -24.92 -16.14
C ALA A 822 21.57 -26.45 -16.27
N THR A 823 20.77 -27.19 -15.51
CA THR A 823 20.48 -28.59 -15.81
C THR A 823 19.65 -28.59 -17.09
N ASN A 824 20.03 -29.42 -18.06
CA ASN A 824 19.26 -29.70 -19.28
C ASN A 824 17.88 -30.29 -18.88
N GLU A 825 16.94 -29.45 -18.46
CA GLU A 825 15.53 -29.81 -18.21
C GLU A 825 14.68 -29.65 -19.47
N ASP A 826 15.22 -30.07 -20.63
CA ASP A 826 14.44 -30.35 -21.85
C ASP A 826 14.43 -31.85 -22.20
N ASP A 827 14.99 -32.73 -21.36
CA ASP A 827 15.01 -34.18 -21.57
C ASP A 827 14.41 -34.96 -20.38
N SER A 828 13.18 -34.60 -19.99
CA SER A 828 12.24 -35.60 -19.47
C SER A 828 11.02 -35.64 -20.36
N SER A 829 11.20 -36.35 -21.48
CA SER A 829 10.13 -36.90 -22.28
C SER A 829 9.02 -37.44 -21.38
N ILE A 830 7.79 -37.07 -21.74
CA ILE A 830 6.53 -37.74 -21.43
C ILE A 830 6.76 -39.25 -21.26
N ALA A 831 6.89 -39.69 -20.01
CA ALA A 831 6.70 -41.08 -19.63
C ALA A 831 5.26 -41.17 -19.16
N SER A 832 4.39 -41.57 -20.08
CA SER A 832 3.01 -41.97 -19.84
C SER A 832 2.94 -43.00 -18.71
N VAL A 833 2.50 -42.58 -17.52
CA VAL A 833 1.99 -43.50 -16.51
C VAL A 833 0.49 -43.59 -16.71
N ASN A 834 0.07 -44.73 -17.27
CA ASN A 834 -1.32 -45.12 -17.45
C ASN A 834 -2.07 -45.07 -16.11
N HIS A 835 -2.99 -44.13 -15.97
CA HIS A 835 -4.06 -44.24 -14.97
C HIS A 835 -5.03 -45.34 -15.41
N THR A 836 -4.90 -46.53 -14.85
CA THR A 836 -6.00 -47.50 -14.80
C THR A 836 -7.06 -46.96 -13.85
N ALA A 837 -8.21 -46.63 -14.43
CA ALA A 837 -9.45 -46.32 -13.75
C ALA A 837 -9.84 -47.46 -12.80
N ILE A 838 -9.98 -47.16 -11.51
CA ILE A 838 -10.77 -47.96 -10.59
C ILE A 838 -12.12 -47.25 -10.49
N ASN A 839 -13.09 -47.78 -11.24
CA ASN A 839 -14.51 -47.50 -11.07
C ASN A 839 -14.91 -47.92 -9.65
N HIS A 840 -15.29 -46.95 -8.81
CA HIS A 840 -16.12 -47.21 -7.64
C HIS A 840 -17.57 -46.92 -8.01
N ASP A 841 -18.19 -47.92 -8.61
CA ASP A 841 -19.64 -48.10 -8.63
C ASP A 841 -19.89 -49.56 -8.24
N LEU A 842 -20.91 -49.78 -7.41
CA LEU A 842 -21.35 -51.05 -6.79
C LEU A 842 -20.73 -51.34 -5.41
N LEU A 843 -21.47 -50.95 -4.37
CA LEU A 843 -21.92 -51.85 -3.29
C LEU A 843 -22.82 -51.07 -2.33
N SER A 844 -24.04 -50.79 -2.79
CA SER A 844 -25.20 -50.59 -1.92
C SER A 844 -26.16 -51.74 -2.20
N ASN A 845 -26.13 -52.77 -1.35
CA ASN A 845 -27.19 -53.74 -1.12
C ASN A 845 -26.69 -54.74 -0.07
N GLU A 846 -27.19 -54.60 1.16
CA GLU A 846 -27.84 -55.64 1.98
C GLU A 846 -27.68 -55.37 3.48
N ILE A 847 -28.84 -55.00 4.07
CA ILE A 847 -29.24 -54.94 5.49
C ILE A 847 -28.73 -53.77 6.33
#